data_AF-A0A1H3ZUC4-F1
#
_entry.id   AF-A0A1H3ZUC4-F1
#
_cell.length_a   1.000
_cell.length_b   1.000
_cell.length_c   1.000
_cell.angle_alpha   90.00
_cell.angle_beta   90.00
_cell.angle_gamma   90.00
#
_symmetry.space_group_name_H-M   'P 1'
#
loop_
_entity.id
_entity.type
_entity.pdbx_description
1 polymer ?
#
loop_
_entity_poly.entity_id
_entity_poly.type
_entity_poly.pdbx_seq_one_letter_code
_entity_poly.pdbx_strand_id
1 'polypeptide(L)'
;MGRIRLAEKNIAFGYIGQAATALMSFILRTVFIQNLAEQLLGINSLYTNVLSILSMAELGIGTALNFALYRPVADKDTEKVKSYMQMYRKAYNVIAIVVALIGLAIAPFLRYLIKKPGTITVGQMELYYFIFLFNTVSTYFVSYKYSLVNAQQKNYIQTNINTITKIITTLLQIIVVIVTKNFLLYLLTDMFVQLAQKFFVNWYLNKLYPFLKDRNVQPLSKAESGEVWTKTKALIFHKVGDVARLQTDSLIISSFIEVAVAGFVDNYVLVINAVSNFVNIIFNSVISGFGNLIATESKERQYQLFRVYRFFASWIYGYAVTGFWILLTPLVRLWLGDAWVLPFSAVALILTDLYFKGDRLVLSNFKTAAGVFEPDKYLALIQGAVNLVLSIWLVQKIGLPGIYVGTVVSGLIANVTKPFIIYRVCFDRKATSYFSDSMKYIVTVAAVIAVCTLISGRVLAQLNIGTFLLMAVIITVIFNGVFFLLFGRSEEFRYLVNMAGKKSRRIGGIRMAAANDQIMQEIAEEARRELCAIPAPAKIKDGLKTLAKKAAGRNVPPKDPIFWPAGLLLLGLWEAGDENTVAAYLDQWIARGTPVLRVDDAVTGYVLCRLYEATHKAEYRAAADQIWAYLDAAEKDADGALIYLPGRGNDYILADGIGQSAMFLSTYAAMTGTKEARELAERQLSAFWKNCFDDNTGLPYHAYDPKDHVKYGIIGWGRAVGWLLMGASCYLAAFAGDEENSEQRDCDSGGTARAVTADPDPLSKTAKAVTVDTAPLSKTEEQAGTYQSLKAAFRELAQNTLRCLRRDHLFSWQLEAVEGPCDTSATGMIAWSLLHARRAGIASDFTEDTAVEIETALLAQVNDGKVFGSLSECIDLAQHPQHYGNYPWGQGAVLAYLALLAMK
;
A
#
# COMPACT_ATOMS: atom_id res chain seq x y z
N MET A 1 -3.03 4.66 16.12
CA MET A 1 -3.08 3.18 15.91
C MET A 1 -2.42 2.84 14.56
N GLY A 2 -1.19 2.30 14.53
CA GLY A 2 -0.36 2.17 13.30
C GLY A 2 -0.77 1.12 12.24
N ARG A 3 -0.20 1.20 11.00
CA ARG A 3 -0.43 0.30 9.82
C ARG A 3 -0.29 -1.13 10.22
N ILE A 4 0.68 -1.46 11.05
CA ILE A 4 0.92 -2.87 11.38
C ILE A 4 -0.24 -3.38 12.23
N ARG A 5 -0.74 -2.63 13.21
CA ARG A 5 -1.97 -2.99 13.92
C ARG A 5 -3.22 -2.94 13.04
N LEU A 6 -3.31 -2.03 12.05
CA LEU A 6 -4.45 -1.97 11.12
C LEU A 6 -4.38 -3.00 9.99
N ALA A 7 -3.19 -3.42 9.55
CA ALA A 7 -2.93 -4.44 8.55
C ALA A 7 -2.95 -5.82 9.20
N GLU A 8 -2.45 -5.98 10.42
CA GLU A 8 -2.66 -7.15 11.26
C GLU A 8 -4.14 -7.24 11.66
N LYS A 9 -4.83 -6.12 11.96
CA LYS A 9 -6.29 -6.12 12.09
C LYS A 9 -6.96 -6.45 10.77
N ASN A 10 -6.55 -5.92 9.62
CA ASN A 10 -7.19 -6.23 8.33
C ASN A 10 -6.91 -7.66 7.88
N ILE A 11 -5.71 -8.19 8.15
CA ILE A 11 -5.34 -9.58 7.92
C ILE A 11 -6.09 -10.47 8.92
N ALA A 12 -6.21 -10.08 10.19
CA ALA A 12 -6.95 -10.82 11.21
C ALA A 12 -8.45 -10.79 10.94
N PHE A 13 -9.07 -9.63 10.68
CA PHE A 13 -10.46 -9.49 10.26
C PHE A 13 -10.70 -10.18 8.91
N GLY A 14 -9.74 -10.11 7.98
CA GLY A 14 -9.77 -10.86 6.73
C GLY A 14 -9.77 -12.37 6.95
N TYR A 15 -8.92 -12.87 7.86
CA TYR A 15 -8.87 -14.27 8.24
C TYR A 15 -10.11 -14.71 9.01
N ILE A 16 -10.60 -13.90 9.96
CA ILE A 16 -11.84 -14.16 10.72
C ILE A 16 -13.02 -14.21 9.75
N GLY A 17 -13.13 -13.23 8.84
CA GLY A 17 -14.18 -13.18 7.83
C GLY A 17 -14.11 -14.37 6.85
N GLN A 18 -12.91 -14.73 6.40
CA GLN A 18 -12.70 -15.87 5.52
C GLN A 18 -12.99 -17.20 6.25
N ALA A 19 -12.59 -17.33 7.51
CA ALA A 19 -12.88 -18.50 8.35
C ALA A 19 -14.38 -18.65 8.60
N ALA A 20 -15.06 -17.57 8.98
CA ALA A 20 -16.51 -17.58 9.17
C ALA A 20 -17.25 -17.97 7.89
N THR A 21 -16.84 -17.39 6.74
CA THR A 21 -17.44 -17.70 5.44
C THR A 21 -17.18 -19.15 5.01
N ALA A 22 -15.96 -19.65 5.20
CA ALA A 22 -15.61 -21.04 4.90
C ALA A 22 -16.41 -22.01 5.79
N LEU A 23 -16.52 -21.72 7.09
CA LEU A 23 -17.28 -22.53 8.04
C LEU A 23 -18.77 -22.57 7.70
N MET A 24 -19.39 -21.41 7.43
CA MET A 24 -20.80 -21.36 7.01
C MET A 24 -21.02 -22.13 5.70
N SER A 25 -20.10 -22.02 4.74
CA SER A 25 -20.20 -22.75 3.46
C SER A 25 -20.08 -24.26 3.68
N PHE A 26 -19.19 -24.69 4.57
CA PHE A 26 -19.03 -26.09 4.96
C PHE A 26 -20.28 -26.64 5.69
N ILE A 27 -20.85 -25.87 6.63
CA ILE A 27 -22.09 -26.23 7.32
C ILE A 27 -23.25 -26.34 6.33
N LEU A 28 -23.44 -25.33 5.47
CA LEU A 28 -24.50 -25.36 4.45
C LEU A 28 -24.33 -26.56 3.52
N ARG A 29 -23.09 -26.87 3.09
CA ARG A 29 -22.82 -28.04 2.26
C ARG A 29 -23.18 -29.35 2.97
N THR A 30 -22.86 -29.46 4.26
CA THR A 30 -23.21 -30.63 5.10
C THR A 30 -24.73 -30.81 5.18
N VAL A 31 -25.45 -29.74 5.52
CA VAL A 31 -26.91 -29.74 5.63
C VAL A 31 -27.57 -30.07 4.29
N PHE A 32 -27.03 -29.53 3.19
CA PHE A 32 -27.50 -29.83 1.84
C PHE A 32 -27.40 -31.32 1.53
N ILE A 33 -26.22 -31.92 1.73
CA ILE A 33 -25.96 -33.33 1.42
C ILE A 33 -26.82 -34.28 2.28
N GLN A 34 -27.04 -33.94 3.54
CA GLN A 34 -27.84 -34.79 4.45
C GLN A 34 -29.34 -34.77 4.16
N ASN A 35 -29.84 -33.76 3.45
CA ASN A 35 -31.28 -33.55 3.28
C ASN A 35 -31.76 -33.58 1.81
N LEU A 36 -30.85 -33.42 0.84
CA LEU A 36 -31.18 -33.33 -0.59
C LEU A 36 -30.40 -34.37 -1.39
N ALA A 37 -30.97 -34.76 -2.55
CA ALA A 37 -30.34 -35.71 -3.46
C ALA A 37 -29.01 -35.20 -4.03
N GLU A 38 -28.04 -36.10 -4.20
CA GLU A 38 -26.69 -35.79 -4.69
C GLU A 38 -26.67 -35.13 -6.08
N GLN A 39 -27.62 -35.46 -6.96
CA GLN A 39 -27.70 -34.89 -8.30
C GLN A 39 -27.98 -33.38 -8.26
N LEU A 40 -28.72 -32.91 -7.23
CA LEU A 40 -29.03 -31.49 -7.05
C LEU A 40 -27.76 -30.68 -6.74
N LEU A 41 -26.79 -31.28 -6.05
CA LEU A 41 -25.50 -30.67 -5.80
C LEU A 41 -24.72 -30.47 -7.09
N GLY A 42 -24.70 -31.51 -7.92
CA GLY A 42 -24.10 -31.47 -9.25
C GLY A 42 -24.74 -30.42 -10.15
N ILE A 43 -26.08 -30.34 -10.15
CA ILE A 43 -26.84 -29.32 -10.90
C ILE A 43 -26.49 -27.91 -10.40
N ASN A 44 -26.44 -27.71 -9.08
CA ASN A 44 -26.05 -26.44 -8.49
C ASN A 44 -24.64 -26.00 -8.94
N SER A 45 -23.67 -26.93 -8.96
CA SER A 45 -22.31 -26.67 -9.44
C SER A 45 -22.29 -26.37 -10.95
N LEU A 46 -22.98 -27.18 -11.75
CA LEU A 46 -23.07 -26.99 -13.20
C LEU A 46 -23.67 -25.63 -13.57
N TYR A 47 -24.80 -25.25 -12.98
CA TYR A 47 -25.46 -23.99 -13.29
C TYR A 47 -24.64 -22.78 -12.85
N THR A 48 -23.99 -22.87 -11.69
CA THR A 48 -23.05 -21.84 -11.25
C THR A 48 -21.92 -21.67 -12.27
N ASN A 49 -21.35 -22.77 -12.77
CA ASN A 49 -20.26 -22.72 -13.76
C ASN A 49 -20.71 -22.22 -15.14
N VAL A 50 -21.84 -22.72 -15.66
CA VAL A 50 -22.43 -22.26 -16.93
C VAL A 50 -22.69 -20.75 -16.88
N LEU A 51 -23.27 -20.26 -15.79
CA LEU A 51 -23.54 -18.84 -15.64
C LEU A 51 -22.30 -18.03 -15.34
N SER A 52 -21.27 -18.59 -14.70
CA SER A 52 -19.99 -17.92 -14.57
C SER A 52 -19.35 -17.70 -15.94
N ILE A 53 -19.42 -18.68 -16.85
CA ILE A 53 -18.97 -18.55 -18.24
C ILE A 53 -19.75 -17.44 -18.95
N LEU A 54 -21.06 -17.38 -18.78
CA LEU A 54 -21.89 -16.30 -19.33
C LEU A 54 -21.59 -14.95 -18.68
N SER A 55 -21.25 -14.94 -17.39
CA SER A 55 -20.98 -13.71 -16.65
C SER A 55 -19.74 -12.99 -17.19
N MET A 56 -18.88 -13.73 -17.86
CA MET A 56 -17.66 -13.26 -18.50
C MET A 56 -17.94 -12.53 -19.83
N ALA A 57 -19.16 -12.64 -20.37
CA ALA A 57 -19.67 -11.76 -21.42
C ALA A 57 -19.83 -10.30 -20.95
N GLU A 58 -19.51 -10.00 -19.69
CA GLU A 58 -19.21 -8.63 -19.24
C GLU A 58 -17.86 -8.11 -19.79
N LEU A 59 -17.11 -8.91 -20.57
CA LEU A 59 -16.07 -8.46 -21.51
C LEU A 59 -14.93 -7.60 -20.92
N GLY A 60 -14.64 -7.71 -19.62
CA GLY A 60 -13.65 -6.83 -18.96
C GLY A 60 -14.05 -5.35 -18.96
N ILE A 61 -15.29 -5.06 -19.35
CA ILE A 61 -15.90 -3.73 -19.47
C ILE A 61 -15.80 -3.04 -18.12
N GLY A 62 -16.23 -3.67 -17.02
CA GLY A 62 -16.13 -3.09 -15.67
C GLY A 62 -14.73 -2.55 -15.29
N THR A 63 -13.64 -3.18 -15.77
CA THR A 63 -12.27 -2.71 -15.49
C THR A 63 -11.88 -1.51 -16.35
N ALA A 64 -12.12 -1.57 -17.67
CA ALA A 64 -11.87 -0.43 -18.57
C ALA A 64 -12.71 0.79 -18.18
N LEU A 65 -13.94 0.51 -17.76
CA LEU A 65 -14.89 1.50 -17.27
C LEU A 65 -14.46 2.11 -15.92
N ASN A 66 -13.98 1.33 -14.95
CA ASN A 66 -13.44 1.95 -13.73
C ASN A 66 -12.25 2.87 -14.04
N PHE A 67 -11.39 2.48 -14.98
CA PHE A 67 -10.25 3.30 -15.38
C PHE A 67 -10.66 4.65 -15.97
N ALA A 68 -11.66 4.65 -16.86
CA ALA A 68 -12.16 5.88 -17.48
C ALA A 68 -12.88 6.81 -16.49
N LEU A 69 -13.38 6.29 -15.36
CA LEU A 69 -13.98 7.11 -14.30
C LEU A 69 -12.94 7.75 -13.37
N TYR A 70 -11.72 7.22 -13.24
CA TYR A 70 -10.75 7.74 -12.25
C TYR A 70 -10.47 9.23 -12.43
N ARG A 71 -10.21 9.67 -13.67
CA ARG A 71 -9.89 11.06 -13.97
C ARG A 71 -11.10 12.01 -13.74
N PRO A 72 -12.29 11.77 -14.32
CA PRO A 72 -13.48 12.59 -14.03
C PRO A 72 -13.85 12.65 -12.55
N VAL A 73 -13.66 11.55 -11.80
CA VAL A 73 -13.92 11.51 -10.36
C VAL A 73 -12.89 12.35 -9.59
N ALA A 74 -11.60 12.26 -9.94
CA ALA A 74 -10.54 13.05 -9.33
C ALA A 74 -10.71 14.55 -9.61
N ASP A 75 -11.07 14.90 -10.85
CA ASP A 75 -11.31 16.27 -11.32
C ASP A 75 -12.65 16.84 -10.79
N LYS A 76 -13.44 16.03 -10.06
CA LYS A 76 -14.81 16.35 -9.59
C LYS A 76 -15.76 16.78 -10.72
N ASP A 77 -15.48 16.37 -11.96
CA ASP A 77 -16.28 16.67 -13.14
C ASP A 77 -17.55 15.81 -13.16
N THR A 78 -18.57 16.31 -12.47
CA THR A 78 -19.85 15.60 -12.29
C THR A 78 -20.57 15.40 -13.62
N GLU A 79 -20.43 16.32 -14.58
CA GLU A 79 -21.02 16.18 -15.92
C GLU A 79 -20.39 15.03 -16.69
N LYS A 80 -19.05 14.92 -16.71
CA LYS A 80 -18.39 13.77 -17.31
C LYS A 80 -18.69 12.48 -16.57
N VAL A 81 -18.74 12.49 -15.24
CA VAL A 81 -19.14 11.31 -14.46
C VAL A 81 -20.54 10.85 -14.87
N LYS A 82 -21.52 11.75 -14.97
CA LYS A 82 -22.87 11.42 -15.47
C LYS A 82 -22.81 10.79 -16.87
N SER A 83 -22.02 11.37 -17.76
CA SER A 83 -21.84 10.92 -19.15
C SER A 83 -21.28 9.50 -19.24
N TYR A 84 -20.21 9.22 -18.51
CA TYR A 84 -19.64 7.87 -18.40
C TYR A 84 -20.64 6.91 -17.75
N MET A 85 -21.29 7.27 -16.65
CA MET A 85 -22.26 6.41 -15.97
C MET A 85 -23.48 6.08 -16.85
N GLN A 86 -23.91 7.01 -17.73
CA GLN A 86 -24.95 6.74 -18.71
C GLN A 86 -24.47 5.76 -19.79
N MET A 87 -23.24 5.93 -20.30
CA MET A 87 -22.63 4.96 -21.21
C MET A 87 -22.56 3.57 -20.54
N TYR A 88 -22.22 3.51 -19.25
CA TYR A 88 -22.06 2.25 -18.53
C TYR A 88 -23.39 1.57 -18.37
N ARG A 89 -24.42 2.32 -17.95
CA ARG A 89 -25.79 1.80 -17.87
C ARG A 89 -26.25 1.22 -19.22
N LYS A 90 -25.99 1.89 -20.34
CA LYS A 90 -26.32 1.37 -21.67
C LYS A 90 -25.56 0.08 -21.98
N ALA A 91 -24.24 0.06 -21.75
CA ALA A 91 -23.42 -1.13 -21.98
C ALA A 91 -23.87 -2.32 -21.13
N TYR A 92 -24.10 -2.13 -19.83
CA TYR A 92 -24.57 -3.16 -18.91
C TYR A 92 -25.97 -3.67 -19.24
N ASN A 93 -26.87 -2.81 -19.72
CA ASN A 93 -28.18 -3.26 -20.22
C ASN A 93 -28.04 -4.15 -21.47
N VAL A 94 -27.16 -3.78 -22.41
CA VAL A 94 -26.87 -4.62 -23.59
C VAL A 94 -26.28 -5.96 -23.15
N ILE A 95 -25.34 -5.96 -22.20
CA ILE A 95 -24.76 -7.20 -21.64
C ILE A 95 -25.87 -8.05 -21.00
N ALA A 96 -26.77 -7.45 -20.22
CA ALA A 96 -27.89 -8.16 -19.61
C ALA A 96 -28.78 -8.84 -20.66
N ILE A 97 -29.10 -8.15 -21.75
CA ILE A 97 -29.88 -8.71 -22.87
C ILE A 97 -29.12 -9.83 -23.55
N VAL A 98 -27.83 -9.64 -23.87
CA VAL A 98 -26.99 -10.66 -24.52
C VAL A 98 -26.89 -11.90 -23.65
N VAL A 99 -26.61 -11.76 -22.35
CA VAL A 99 -26.53 -12.86 -21.40
C VAL A 99 -27.88 -13.56 -21.25
N ALA A 100 -28.99 -12.81 -21.21
CA ALA A 100 -30.32 -13.40 -21.19
C ALA A 100 -30.62 -14.22 -22.45
N LEU A 101 -30.32 -13.68 -23.64
CA LEU A 101 -30.56 -14.38 -24.91
C LEU A 101 -29.70 -15.64 -25.05
N ILE A 102 -28.40 -15.55 -24.75
CA ILE A 102 -27.50 -16.72 -24.80
C ILE A 102 -27.92 -17.74 -23.72
N GLY A 103 -28.26 -17.29 -22.52
CA GLY A 103 -28.75 -18.16 -21.44
C GLY A 103 -30.03 -18.89 -21.83
N LEU A 104 -31.01 -18.19 -22.39
CA LEU A 104 -32.24 -18.80 -22.91
C LEU A 104 -31.93 -19.81 -24.03
N ALA A 105 -30.96 -19.52 -24.89
CA ALA A 105 -30.53 -20.44 -25.95
C ALA A 105 -29.87 -21.73 -25.42
N ILE A 106 -29.31 -21.72 -24.20
CA ILE A 106 -28.72 -22.91 -23.55
C ILE A 106 -29.80 -23.84 -22.99
N ALA A 107 -30.96 -23.31 -22.57
CA ALA A 107 -32.05 -24.07 -21.97
C ALA A 107 -32.42 -25.38 -22.70
N PRO A 108 -32.65 -25.41 -24.04
CA PRO A 108 -32.97 -26.66 -24.75
C PRO A 108 -31.83 -27.69 -24.76
N PHE A 109 -30.59 -27.27 -24.50
CA PHE A 109 -29.43 -28.15 -24.46
C PHE A 109 -29.12 -28.70 -23.06
N LEU A 110 -29.83 -28.24 -22.01
CA LEU A 110 -29.62 -28.70 -20.63
C LEU A 110 -29.74 -30.22 -20.49
N ARG A 111 -30.64 -30.84 -21.26
CA ARG A 111 -30.81 -32.30 -21.30
C ARG A 111 -29.56 -33.06 -21.74
N TYR A 112 -28.67 -32.44 -22.52
CA TYR A 112 -27.39 -33.02 -22.94
C TYR A 112 -26.25 -32.69 -21.96
N LEU A 113 -26.39 -31.58 -21.22
CA LEU A 113 -25.40 -31.16 -20.23
C LEU A 113 -25.56 -31.88 -18.88
N ILE A 114 -26.77 -32.35 -18.56
CA ILE A 114 -27.10 -33.05 -17.32
C ILE A 114 -27.31 -34.54 -17.62
N LYS A 115 -26.22 -35.31 -17.55
CA LYS A 115 -26.28 -36.76 -17.70
C LYS A 115 -26.65 -37.43 -16.37
N LYS A 116 -27.59 -38.37 -16.44
CA LYS A 116 -28.19 -39.09 -15.28
C LYS A 116 -28.72 -38.14 -14.18
N PRO A 117 -29.79 -37.36 -14.46
CA PRO A 117 -30.39 -36.44 -13.50
C PRO A 117 -31.11 -37.11 -12.32
N GLY A 118 -31.17 -38.45 -12.27
CA GLY A 118 -31.91 -39.18 -11.24
C GLY A 118 -33.42 -38.97 -11.40
N THR A 119 -34.09 -38.60 -10.31
CA THR A 119 -35.55 -38.37 -10.27
C THR A 119 -35.97 -36.98 -10.75
N ILE A 120 -35.01 -36.15 -11.17
CA ILE A 120 -35.25 -34.75 -11.54
C ILE A 120 -35.80 -34.68 -12.97
N THR A 121 -36.96 -34.04 -13.12
CA THR A 121 -37.62 -33.92 -14.42
C THR A 121 -36.99 -32.81 -15.28
N VAL A 122 -37.20 -32.87 -16.60
CA VAL A 122 -36.72 -31.82 -17.52
C VAL A 122 -37.29 -30.45 -17.15
N GLY A 123 -38.59 -30.38 -16.82
CA GLY A 123 -39.20 -29.13 -16.37
C GLY A 123 -38.61 -28.57 -15.07
N GLN A 124 -38.21 -29.44 -14.13
CA GLN A 124 -37.50 -29.00 -12.93
C GLN A 124 -36.09 -28.49 -13.25
N MET A 125 -35.35 -29.17 -14.13
CA MET A 125 -34.03 -28.72 -14.57
C MET A 125 -34.10 -27.33 -15.22
N GLU A 126 -35.04 -27.12 -16.13
CA GLU A 126 -35.28 -25.82 -16.78
C GLU A 126 -35.69 -24.75 -15.76
N LEU A 127 -36.63 -25.05 -14.86
CA LEU A 127 -37.06 -24.11 -13.81
C LEU A 127 -35.88 -23.66 -12.93
N TYR A 128 -35.08 -24.61 -12.44
CA TYR A 128 -33.90 -24.31 -11.63
C TYR A 128 -32.90 -23.46 -12.42
N TYR A 129 -32.68 -23.78 -13.70
CA TYR A 129 -31.80 -23.01 -14.57
C TYR A 129 -32.29 -21.57 -14.75
N PHE A 130 -33.60 -21.35 -14.97
CA PHE A 130 -34.15 -20.01 -15.14
C PHE A 130 -34.06 -19.16 -13.88
N ILE A 131 -34.19 -19.74 -12.68
CA ILE A 131 -33.96 -19.01 -11.42
C ILE A 131 -32.51 -18.51 -11.36
N PHE A 132 -31.57 -19.40 -11.68
CA PHE A 132 -30.15 -19.11 -11.77
C PHE A 132 -29.87 -18.01 -12.81
N LEU A 133 -30.42 -18.14 -14.02
CA LEU A 133 -30.27 -17.17 -15.11
C LEU A 133 -30.84 -15.81 -14.72
N PHE A 134 -32.02 -15.77 -14.10
CA PHE A 134 -32.62 -14.54 -13.59
C PHE A 134 -31.71 -13.85 -12.57
N ASN A 135 -31.12 -14.60 -11.63
CA ASN A 135 -30.19 -14.06 -10.65
C ASN A 135 -28.94 -13.44 -11.29
N THR A 136 -28.38 -14.08 -12.31
CA THR A 136 -27.24 -13.57 -13.06
C THR A 136 -27.61 -12.32 -13.88
N VAL A 137 -28.65 -12.39 -14.71
CA VAL A 137 -29.08 -11.27 -15.58
C VAL A 137 -29.43 -10.03 -14.75
N SER A 138 -30.16 -10.21 -13.65
CA SER A 138 -30.62 -9.09 -12.82
C SER A 138 -29.47 -8.33 -12.14
N THR A 139 -28.31 -8.95 -11.96
CA THR A 139 -27.12 -8.32 -11.36
C THR A 139 -26.59 -7.17 -12.21
N TYR A 140 -26.61 -7.32 -13.54
CA TYR A 140 -26.10 -6.32 -14.48
C TYR A 140 -26.82 -4.97 -14.42
N PHE A 141 -28.10 -4.95 -14.03
CA PHE A 141 -28.86 -3.70 -13.89
C PHE A 141 -28.35 -2.82 -12.73
N VAL A 142 -27.55 -3.37 -11.81
CA VAL A 142 -27.00 -2.66 -10.65
C VAL A 142 -25.48 -2.58 -10.69
N SER A 143 -24.80 -3.54 -11.35
CA SER A 143 -23.32 -3.62 -11.42
C SER A 143 -22.65 -2.30 -11.82
N TYR A 144 -23.20 -1.58 -12.81
CA TYR A 144 -22.62 -0.33 -13.30
C TYR A 144 -22.48 0.75 -12.20
N LYS A 145 -23.31 0.72 -11.16
CA LYS A 145 -23.24 1.69 -10.05
C LYS A 145 -22.06 1.43 -9.12
N TYR A 146 -21.67 0.17 -8.96
CA TYR A 146 -20.47 -0.16 -8.19
C TYR A 146 -19.22 0.38 -8.87
N SER A 147 -19.20 0.57 -10.18
CA SER A 147 -18.06 1.20 -10.87
C SER A 147 -17.71 2.59 -10.34
N LEU A 148 -18.70 3.42 -10.00
CA LEU A 148 -18.46 4.73 -9.40
C LEU A 148 -17.87 4.64 -7.99
N VAL A 149 -18.44 3.76 -7.17
CA VAL A 149 -17.95 3.48 -5.81
C VAL A 149 -16.50 3.00 -5.85
N ASN A 150 -16.18 2.13 -6.81
CA ASN A 150 -14.86 1.54 -7.00
C ASN A 150 -13.86 2.56 -7.55
N ALA A 151 -14.30 3.45 -8.45
CA ALA A 151 -13.51 4.58 -8.94
C ALA A 151 -13.17 5.58 -7.81
N GLN A 152 -14.06 5.73 -6.84
CA GLN A 152 -13.83 6.51 -5.61
C GLN A 152 -13.08 5.74 -4.52
N GLN A 153 -12.56 4.54 -4.81
CA GLN A 153 -11.86 3.67 -3.87
C GLN A 153 -12.70 3.21 -2.65
N LYS A 154 -14.04 3.36 -2.70
CA LYS A 154 -14.97 2.96 -1.62
C LYS A 154 -15.46 1.52 -1.76
N ASN A 155 -14.61 0.62 -2.28
CA ASN A 155 -14.94 -0.79 -2.57
C ASN A 155 -15.53 -1.55 -1.36
N TYR A 156 -15.22 -1.12 -0.14
CA TYR A 156 -15.79 -1.69 1.10
C TYR A 156 -17.33 -1.65 1.13
N ILE A 157 -17.98 -0.69 0.45
CA ILE A 157 -19.44 -0.62 0.35
C ILE A 157 -19.96 -1.86 -0.38
N GLN A 158 -19.36 -2.21 -1.51
CA GLN A 158 -19.73 -3.42 -2.27
C GLN A 158 -19.45 -4.68 -1.44
N THR A 159 -18.26 -4.77 -0.85
CA THR A 159 -17.84 -5.93 -0.04
C THR A 159 -18.77 -6.16 1.16
N ASN A 160 -19.13 -5.12 1.90
CA ASN A 160 -19.98 -5.24 3.09
C ASN A 160 -21.39 -5.68 2.72
N ILE A 161 -21.98 -5.07 1.68
CA ILE A 161 -23.32 -5.46 1.20
C ILE A 161 -23.31 -6.93 0.77
N ASN A 162 -22.34 -7.35 -0.04
CA ASN A 162 -22.24 -8.73 -0.51
C ASN A 162 -22.05 -9.73 0.64
N THR A 163 -21.20 -9.38 1.62
CA THR A 163 -20.93 -10.24 2.79
C THR A 163 -22.17 -10.42 3.65
N ILE A 164 -22.88 -9.33 3.97
CA ILE A 164 -24.11 -9.37 4.75
C ILE A 164 -25.19 -10.19 4.03
N THR A 165 -25.39 -9.93 2.74
CA THR A 165 -26.34 -10.69 1.91
C THR A 165 -25.99 -12.17 1.87
N LYS A 166 -24.70 -12.52 1.77
CA LYS A 166 -24.27 -13.93 1.77
C LYS A 166 -24.53 -14.62 3.11
N ILE A 167 -24.26 -13.94 4.23
CA ILE A 167 -24.58 -14.46 5.58
C ILE A 167 -26.08 -14.73 5.70
N ILE A 168 -26.91 -13.72 5.41
CA ILE A 168 -28.38 -13.84 5.49
C ILE A 168 -28.88 -14.98 4.60
N THR A 169 -28.44 -15.02 3.34
CA THR A 169 -28.82 -16.06 2.38
C THR A 169 -28.46 -17.44 2.91
N THR A 170 -27.24 -17.61 3.41
CA THR A 170 -26.74 -18.91 3.89
C THR A 170 -27.52 -19.39 5.12
N LEU A 171 -27.81 -18.50 6.07
CA LEU A 171 -28.61 -18.84 7.26
C LEU A 171 -30.03 -19.24 6.89
N LEU A 172 -30.70 -18.46 6.03
CA LEU A 172 -32.05 -18.79 5.57
C LEU A 172 -32.09 -20.09 4.78
N GLN A 173 -31.09 -20.34 3.92
CA GLN A 173 -30.98 -21.59 3.17
C GLN A 173 -30.78 -22.81 4.09
N ILE A 174 -29.98 -22.69 5.15
CA ILE A 174 -29.84 -23.75 6.16
C ILE A 174 -31.20 -24.08 6.77
N ILE A 175 -31.94 -23.06 7.21
CA ILE A 175 -33.27 -23.23 7.82
C ILE A 175 -34.24 -23.91 6.83
N VAL A 176 -34.30 -23.41 5.60
CA VAL A 176 -35.20 -23.92 4.56
C VAL A 176 -34.89 -25.38 4.23
N VAL A 177 -33.62 -25.75 4.07
CA VAL A 177 -33.24 -27.13 3.74
C VAL A 177 -33.58 -28.08 4.89
N ILE A 178 -33.32 -27.70 6.14
CA ILE A 178 -33.62 -28.55 7.31
C ILE A 178 -35.14 -28.76 7.45
N VAL A 179 -35.93 -27.70 7.32
CA VAL A 179 -37.38 -27.76 7.57
C VAL A 179 -38.14 -28.37 6.39
N THR A 180 -37.79 -27.98 5.17
CA THR A 180 -38.61 -28.29 3.98
C THR A 180 -38.05 -29.41 3.12
N LYS A 181 -36.73 -29.68 3.21
CA LYS A 181 -36.00 -30.62 2.35
C LYS A 181 -36.27 -30.39 0.86
N ASN A 182 -36.53 -29.14 0.48
CA ASN A 182 -36.97 -28.76 -0.86
C ASN A 182 -35.95 -27.86 -1.56
N PHE A 183 -35.39 -28.35 -2.66
CA PHE A 183 -34.38 -27.62 -3.43
C PHE A 183 -34.92 -26.38 -4.16
N LEU A 184 -36.19 -26.40 -4.61
CA LEU A 184 -36.80 -25.22 -5.23
C LEU A 184 -36.88 -24.07 -4.20
N LEU A 185 -37.31 -24.36 -2.97
CA LEU A 185 -37.36 -23.36 -1.91
C LEU A 185 -35.95 -22.83 -1.56
N TYR A 186 -34.94 -23.71 -1.53
CA TYR A 186 -33.53 -23.31 -1.37
C TYR A 186 -33.08 -22.29 -2.44
N LEU A 187 -33.45 -22.50 -3.71
CA LEU A 187 -33.14 -21.58 -4.80
C LEU A 187 -33.96 -20.28 -4.73
N LEU A 188 -35.25 -20.37 -4.42
CA LEU A 188 -36.12 -19.21 -4.29
C LEU A 188 -35.66 -18.30 -3.14
N THR A 189 -35.19 -18.85 -2.03
CA THR A 189 -34.58 -18.07 -0.94
C THR A 189 -33.40 -17.24 -1.43
N ASP A 190 -32.45 -17.82 -2.16
CA ASP A 190 -31.35 -17.05 -2.76
C ASP A 190 -31.86 -15.99 -3.72
N MET A 191 -32.78 -16.35 -4.62
CA MET A 191 -33.37 -15.43 -5.59
C MET A 191 -34.01 -14.20 -4.92
N PHE A 192 -34.87 -14.39 -3.92
CA PHE A 192 -35.55 -13.28 -3.25
C PHE A 192 -34.59 -12.41 -2.45
N VAL A 193 -33.63 -12.99 -1.73
CA VAL A 193 -32.65 -12.23 -0.95
C VAL A 193 -31.71 -11.43 -1.87
N GLN A 194 -31.26 -12.02 -2.97
CA GLN A 194 -30.44 -11.33 -3.99
C GLN A 194 -31.22 -10.22 -4.69
N LEU A 195 -32.51 -10.44 -4.98
CA LEU A 195 -33.36 -9.42 -5.57
C LEU A 195 -33.58 -8.24 -4.61
N ALA A 196 -33.84 -8.52 -3.32
CA ALA A 196 -33.95 -7.51 -2.28
C ALA A 196 -32.64 -6.71 -2.13
N GLN A 197 -31.49 -7.39 -2.17
CA GLN A 197 -30.16 -6.75 -2.17
C GLN A 197 -30.00 -5.79 -3.35
N LYS A 198 -30.40 -6.18 -4.57
CA LYS A 198 -30.32 -5.32 -5.76
C LYS A 198 -31.19 -4.06 -5.63
N PHE A 199 -32.41 -4.18 -5.10
CA PHE A 199 -33.26 -3.03 -4.81
C PHE A 199 -32.62 -2.11 -3.76
N PHE A 200 -32.11 -2.68 -2.66
CA PHE A 200 -31.42 -1.94 -1.62
C PHE A 200 -30.21 -1.17 -2.17
N VAL A 201 -29.35 -1.82 -2.96
CA VAL A 201 -28.17 -1.17 -3.56
C VAL A 201 -28.58 -0.06 -4.52
N ASN A 202 -29.56 -0.32 -5.37
CA ASN A 202 -30.06 0.67 -6.32
C ASN A 202 -30.56 1.92 -5.58
N TRP A 203 -31.31 1.74 -4.49
CA TRP A 203 -31.79 2.82 -3.62
C TRP A 203 -30.64 3.52 -2.88
N TYR A 204 -29.77 2.76 -2.22
CA TYR A 204 -28.67 3.27 -1.40
C TYR A 204 -27.69 4.11 -2.22
N LEU A 205 -27.25 3.61 -3.39
CA LEU A 205 -26.33 4.36 -4.26
C LEU A 205 -27.00 5.55 -4.94
N ASN A 206 -28.30 5.49 -5.20
CA ASN A 206 -29.07 6.64 -5.68
C ASN A 206 -29.23 7.74 -4.61
N LYS A 207 -29.23 7.36 -3.33
CA LYS A 207 -29.24 8.29 -2.20
C LYS A 207 -27.85 8.89 -1.99
N LEU A 208 -26.81 8.07 -2.09
CA LEU A 208 -25.42 8.48 -1.93
C LEU A 208 -24.94 9.37 -3.10
N TYR A 209 -25.42 9.12 -4.32
CA TYR A 209 -25.08 9.91 -5.51
C TYR A 209 -26.35 10.39 -6.22
N PRO A 210 -26.99 11.48 -5.75
CA PRO A 210 -28.24 11.98 -6.31
C PRO A 210 -28.16 12.33 -7.80
N PHE A 211 -27.00 12.80 -8.27
CA PHE A 211 -26.75 13.16 -9.68
C PHE A 211 -26.86 11.97 -10.66
N LEU A 212 -26.81 10.72 -10.19
CA LEU A 212 -27.08 9.54 -11.02
C LEU A 212 -28.54 9.45 -11.50
N LYS A 213 -29.45 10.21 -10.88
CA LYS A 213 -30.86 10.31 -11.28
C LYS A 213 -31.12 11.40 -12.31
N ASP A 214 -30.14 12.27 -12.56
CA ASP A 214 -30.27 13.34 -13.52
C ASP A 214 -30.48 12.76 -14.94
N ARG A 215 -31.43 13.33 -15.67
CA ARG A 215 -31.76 12.93 -17.04
C ARG A 215 -31.09 13.81 -18.08
N ASN A 216 -30.58 14.98 -17.68
CA ASN A 216 -29.86 15.88 -18.56
C ASN A 216 -28.36 15.55 -18.52
N VAL A 217 -27.92 14.75 -19.49
CA VAL A 217 -26.56 14.22 -19.57
C VAL A 217 -25.98 14.53 -20.94
N GLN A 218 -24.80 15.14 -20.96
CA GLN A 218 -24.09 15.41 -22.21
C GLN A 218 -23.51 14.10 -22.80
N PRO A 219 -23.56 13.91 -24.13
CA PRO A 219 -22.93 12.74 -24.74
C PRO A 219 -21.41 12.86 -24.72
N LEU A 220 -20.71 11.74 -24.46
CA LEU A 220 -19.25 11.67 -24.62
C LEU A 220 -18.85 11.92 -26.08
N SER A 221 -17.66 12.50 -26.29
CA SER A 221 -17.11 12.64 -27.63
C SER A 221 -16.78 11.28 -28.26
N LYS A 222 -16.70 11.22 -29.59
CA LYS A 222 -16.30 10.01 -30.32
C LYS A 222 -14.87 9.54 -29.96
N ALA A 223 -13.99 10.48 -29.59
CA ALA A 223 -12.62 10.16 -29.16
C ALA A 223 -12.60 9.50 -27.77
N GLU A 224 -13.32 10.07 -26.80
CA GLU A 224 -13.40 9.54 -25.43
C GLU A 224 -14.06 8.15 -25.39
N SER A 225 -15.15 7.96 -26.14
CA SER A 225 -15.81 6.65 -26.26
C SER A 225 -14.97 5.61 -27.02
N GLY A 226 -14.21 6.05 -28.04
CA GLY A 226 -13.30 5.20 -28.82
C GLY A 226 -12.14 4.64 -28.01
N GLU A 227 -11.56 5.43 -27.10
CA GLU A 227 -10.49 4.97 -26.20
C GLU A 227 -10.98 3.85 -25.27
N VAL A 228 -12.16 4.04 -24.66
CA VAL A 228 -12.77 3.03 -23.77
C VAL A 228 -13.04 1.73 -24.52
N TRP A 229 -13.55 1.82 -25.76
CA TRP A 229 -13.83 0.63 -26.57
C TRP A 229 -12.57 -0.12 -26.99
N THR A 230 -11.50 0.60 -27.30
CA THR A 230 -10.20 0.00 -27.64
C THR A 230 -9.62 -0.78 -26.46
N LYS A 231 -9.63 -0.18 -25.27
CA LYS A 231 -9.17 -0.85 -24.03
C LYS A 231 -10.05 -2.04 -23.66
N THR A 232 -11.37 -1.90 -23.83
CA THR A 232 -12.33 -2.99 -23.63
C THR A 232 -12.00 -4.19 -24.53
N LYS A 233 -11.80 -3.96 -25.84
CA LYS A 233 -11.47 -5.02 -26.81
C LYS A 233 -10.25 -5.83 -26.42
N ALA A 234 -9.19 -5.18 -25.94
CA ALA A 234 -7.98 -5.88 -25.52
C ALA A 234 -8.22 -6.76 -24.28
N LEU A 235 -8.97 -6.27 -23.29
CA LEU A 235 -9.27 -7.01 -22.05
C LEU A 235 -10.14 -8.25 -22.28
N ILE A 236 -10.99 -8.24 -23.31
CA ILE A 236 -11.82 -9.39 -23.69
C ILE A 236 -10.96 -10.62 -23.98
N PHE A 237 -9.93 -10.48 -24.83
CA PHE A 237 -9.12 -11.62 -25.30
C PHE A 237 -8.42 -12.35 -24.15
N HIS A 238 -7.91 -11.61 -23.16
CA HIS A 238 -7.30 -12.18 -21.98
C HIS A 238 -8.32 -12.98 -21.13
N LYS A 239 -9.51 -12.41 -20.93
CA LYS A 239 -10.56 -13.04 -20.13
C LYS A 239 -11.14 -14.30 -20.77
N VAL A 240 -11.25 -14.37 -22.11
CA VAL A 240 -11.75 -15.57 -22.81
C VAL A 240 -10.84 -16.78 -22.56
N GLY A 241 -9.52 -16.60 -22.66
CA GLY A 241 -8.57 -17.68 -22.45
C GLY A 241 -8.60 -18.23 -21.01
N ASP A 242 -8.71 -17.34 -20.02
CA ASP A 242 -8.76 -17.75 -18.61
C ASP A 242 -10.01 -18.59 -18.29
N VAL A 243 -11.16 -18.26 -18.86
CA VAL A 243 -12.43 -18.99 -18.66
C VAL A 243 -12.40 -20.35 -19.32
N ALA A 244 -11.95 -20.40 -20.58
CA ALA A 244 -11.86 -21.65 -21.34
C ALA A 244 -11.01 -22.70 -20.62
N ARG A 245 -10.05 -22.26 -19.79
CA ARG A 245 -9.20 -23.13 -18.98
C ARG A 245 -9.78 -23.49 -17.61
N LEU A 246 -10.52 -22.59 -16.97
CA LEU A 246 -10.85 -22.69 -15.54
C LEU A 246 -12.28 -23.14 -15.23
N GLN A 247 -13.22 -22.98 -16.16
CA GLN A 247 -14.66 -23.16 -15.87
C GLN A 247 -15.31 -24.30 -16.66
N THR A 248 -14.55 -24.97 -17.53
CA THR A 248 -15.03 -26.02 -18.45
C THR A 248 -15.13 -27.39 -17.79
N ASP A 249 -14.31 -27.69 -16.77
CA ASP A 249 -14.23 -29.02 -16.14
C ASP A 249 -15.59 -29.53 -15.65
N SER A 250 -16.37 -28.71 -14.94
CA SER A 250 -17.70 -29.10 -14.42
C SER A 250 -18.70 -29.45 -15.53
N LEU A 251 -18.66 -28.71 -16.64
CA LEU A 251 -19.50 -28.97 -17.81
C LEU A 251 -19.10 -30.28 -18.52
N ILE A 252 -17.80 -30.58 -18.59
CA ILE A 252 -17.31 -31.85 -19.16
C ILE A 252 -17.67 -33.02 -18.23
N ILE A 253 -17.51 -32.87 -16.91
CA ILE A 253 -17.88 -33.90 -15.93
C ILE A 253 -19.37 -34.23 -16.04
N SER A 254 -20.24 -33.21 -16.02
CA SER A 254 -21.69 -33.41 -15.99
C SER A 254 -22.24 -34.01 -17.28
N SER A 255 -21.64 -33.69 -18.43
CA SER A 255 -22.10 -34.14 -19.75
C SER A 255 -21.52 -35.49 -20.17
N PHE A 256 -20.24 -35.77 -19.87
CA PHE A 256 -19.58 -37.02 -20.29
C PHE A 256 -19.68 -38.13 -19.24
N ILE A 257 -19.65 -37.81 -17.95
CA ILE A 257 -19.68 -38.80 -16.86
C ILE A 257 -21.10 -38.87 -16.29
N GLU A 258 -21.43 -37.99 -15.36
CA GLU A 258 -22.75 -37.80 -14.77
C GLU A 258 -22.73 -36.56 -13.87
N VAL A 259 -23.89 -35.94 -13.67
CA VAL A 259 -24.00 -34.67 -12.94
C VAL A 259 -23.60 -34.80 -11.47
N ALA A 260 -23.87 -35.93 -10.81
CA ALA A 260 -23.53 -36.16 -9.40
C ALA A 260 -22.01 -36.05 -9.14
N VAL A 261 -21.18 -36.57 -10.05
CA VAL A 261 -19.71 -36.53 -9.94
C VAL A 261 -19.18 -35.09 -9.92
N ALA A 262 -19.84 -34.15 -10.60
CA ALA A 262 -19.48 -32.74 -10.53
C ALA A 262 -19.69 -32.19 -9.10
N GLY A 263 -20.75 -32.65 -8.41
CA GLY A 263 -20.97 -32.33 -7.00
C GLY A 263 -19.92 -32.95 -6.07
N PHE A 264 -19.43 -34.16 -6.38
CA PHE A 264 -18.39 -34.83 -5.59
C PHE A 264 -17.08 -34.05 -5.69
N VAL A 265 -16.70 -33.64 -6.90
CA VAL A 265 -15.56 -32.74 -7.15
C VAL A 265 -15.70 -31.42 -6.39
N ASP A 266 -16.90 -30.83 -6.40
CA ASP A 266 -17.16 -29.55 -5.73
C ASP A 266 -16.90 -29.62 -4.21
N ASN A 267 -17.13 -30.77 -3.57
CA ASN A 267 -16.79 -30.97 -2.14
C ASN A 267 -15.29 -30.92 -1.87
N TYR A 268 -14.47 -31.53 -2.75
CA TYR A 268 -13.01 -31.46 -2.65
C TYR A 268 -12.51 -30.04 -2.93
N VAL A 269 -13.05 -29.41 -3.96
CA VAL A 269 -12.72 -28.02 -4.35
C VAL A 269 -13.11 -27.02 -3.25
N LEU A 270 -14.21 -27.25 -2.54
CA LEU A 270 -14.64 -26.42 -1.40
C LEU A 270 -13.55 -26.36 -0.32
N VAL A 271 -12.99 -27.52 0.07
CA VAL A 271 -11.92 -27.60 1.07
C VAL A 271 -10.63 -26.99 0.54
N ILE A 272 -10.25 -27.31 -0.70
CA ILE A 272 -9.05 -26.76 -1.35
C ILE A 272 -9.10 -25.23 -1.41
N ASN A 273 -10.23 -24.66 -1.83
CA ASN A 273 -10.42 -23.22 -1.95
C ASN A 273 -10.42 -22.53 -0.58
N ALA A 274 -11.01 -23.16 0.44
CA ALA A 274 -10.99 -22.62 1.80
C ALA A 274 -9.55 -22.35 2.25
N VAL A 275 -8.65 -23.34 2.15
CA VAL A 275 -7.23 -23.18 2.50
C VAL A 275 -6.48 -22.27 1.53
N SER A 276 -6.71 -22.43 0.22
CA SER A 276 -6.02 -21.64 -0.81
C SER A 276 -6.31 -20.15 -0.67
N ASN A 277 -7.49 -19.75 -0.20
CA ASN A 277 -7.81 -18.35 0.06
C ASN A 277 -6.96 -17.76 1.19
N PHE A 278 -6.67 -18.51 2.26
CA PHE A 278 -5.73 -18.08 3.30
C PHE A 278 -4.33 -17.88 2.73
N VAL A 279 -3.86 -18.83 1.90
CA VAL A 279 -2.55 -18.72 1.24
C VAL A 279 -2.51 -17.49 0.32
N ASN A 280 -3.54 -17.26 -0.48
CA ASN A 280 -3.61 -16.12 -1.41
C ASN A 280 -3.55 -14.76 -0.70
N ILE A 281 -4.12 -14.61 0.51
CA ILE A 281 -4.02 -13.37 1.31
C ILE A 281 -2.55 -13.01 1.56
N ILE A 282 -1.71 -14.00 1.88
CA ILE A 282 -0.27 -13.80 2.10
C ILE A 282 0.41 -13.37 0.81
N PHE A 283 0.21 -14.11 -0.29
CA PHE A 283 0.95 -13.85 -1.54
C PHE A 283 0.52 -12.55 -2.24
N ASN A 284 -0.76 -12.17 -2.16
CA ASN A 284 -1.25 -10.93 -2.77
C ASN A 284 -0.79 -9.68 -2.00
N SER A 285 -0.51 -9.79 -0.71
CA SER A 285 -0.02 -8.65 0.10
C SER A 285 1.37 -8.15 -0.30
N VAL A 286 2.15 -8.97 -1.01
CA VAL A 286 3.54 -8.70 -1.40
C VAL A 286 3.65 -7.96 -2.75
N ILE A 287 2.58 -7.92 -3.57
CA ILE A 287 2.61 -7.38 -4.94
C ILE A 287 3.04 -5.91 -4.97
N SER A 288 2.49 -5.06 -4.09
CA SER A 288 2.88 -3.65 -4.00
C SER A 288 4.35 -3.45 -3.59
N GLY A 289 4.86 -4.32 -2.72
CA GLY A 289 6.27 -4.35 -2.35
C GLY A 289 7.20 -4.67 -3.52
N PHE A 290 6.79 -5.56 -4.43
CA PHE A 290 7.56 -5.83 -5.65
C PHE A 290 7.57 -4.65 -6.62
N GLY A 291 6.49 -3.86 -6.71
CA GLY A 291 6.48 -2.66 -7.54
C GLY A 291 7.55 -1.66 -7.09
N ASN A 292 7.63 -1.40 -5.77
CA ASN A 292 8.69 -0.58 -5.19
C ASN A 292 10.08 -1.18 -5.45
N LEU A 293 10.22 -2.48 -5.21
CA LEU A 293 11.47 -3.20 -5.41
C LEU A 293 12.01 -3.06 -6.85
N ILE A 294 11.12 -3.17 -7.84
CA ILE A 294 11.49 -3.07 -9.25
C ILE A 294 11.92 -1.64 -9.61
N ALA A 295 11.33 -0.63 -8.96
CA ALA A 295 11.63 0.77 -9.20
C ALA A 295 12.93 1.25 -8.52
N THR A 296 13.28 0.70 -7.35
CA THR A 296 14.37 1.24 -6.51
C THR A 296 15.62 0.35 -6.45
N GLU A 297 15.50 -0.96 -6.64
CA GLU A 297 16.60 -1.91 -6.40
C GLU A 297 17.29 -2.36 -7.70
N SER A 298 18.55 -2.78 -7.57
CA SER A 298 19.28 -3.40 -8.67
C SER A 298 18.62 -4.72 -9.12
N LYS A 299 18.75 -5.07 -10.41
CA LYS A 299 18.25 -6.36 -10.95
C LYS A 299 18.76 -7.58 -10.15
N GLU A 300 19.96 -7.49 -9.58
CA GLU A 300 20.50 -8.55 -8.74
C GLU A 300 19.72 -8.70 -7.43
N ARG A 301 19.46 -7.58 -6.75
CA ARG A 301 18.69 -7.58 -5.52
C ARG A 301 17.23 -7.99 -5.76
N GLN A 302 16.64 -7.54 -6.87
CA GLN A 302 15.33 -7.99 -7.32
C GLN A 302 15.29 -9.52 -7.49
N TYR A 303 16.31 -10.09 -8.15
CA TYR A 303 16.43 -11.53 -8.35
C TYR A 303 16.62 -12.31 -7.04
N GLN A 304 17.43 -11.82 -6.11
CA GLN A 304 17.61 -12.43 -4.78
C GLN A 304 16.28 -12.51 -4.01
N LEU A 305 15.53 -11.42 -3.96
CA LEU A 305 14.25 -11.40 -3.25
C LEU A 305 13.16 -12.19 -3.97
N PHE A 306 13.20 -12.22 -5.30
CA PHE A 306 12.38 -13.13 -6.08
C PHE A 306 12.67 -14.61 -5.75
N ARG A 307 13.93 -15.01 -5.58
CA ARG A 307 14.30 -16.38 -5.12
C ARG A 307 13.76 -16.68 -3.72
N VAL A 308 13.92 -15.76 -2.77
CA VAL A 308 13.34 -15.88 -1.42
C VAL A 308 11.83 -16.11 -1.50
N TYR A 309 11.14 -15.32 -2.31
CA TYR A 309 9.69 -15.42 -2.46
C TYR A 309 9.25 -16.73 -3.13
N ARG A 310 10.01 -17.22 -4.12
CA ARG A 310 9.80 -18.56 -4.71
C ARG A 310 10.01 -19.69 -3.73
N PHE A 311 11.08 -19.62 -2.94
CA PHE A 311 11.34 -20.59 -1.87
C PHE A 311 10.17 -20.62 -0.88
N PHE A 312 9.71 -19.45 -0.43
CA PHE A 312 8.58 -19.33 0.48
C PHE A 312 7.28 -19.87 -0.13
N ALA A 313 6.99 -19.60 -1.40
CA ALA A 313 5.86 -20.19 -2.12
C ALA A 313 5.94 -21.71 -2.17
N SER A 314 7.10 -22.26 -2.50
CA SER A 314 7.32 -23.70 -2.58
C SER A 314 7.15 -24.37 -1.22
N TRP A 315 7.56 -23.71 -0.13
CA TRP A 315 7.34 -24.17 1.24
C TRP A 315 5.83 -24.21 1.56
N ILE A 316 5.11 -23.09 1.40
CA ILE A 316 3.70 -23.01 1.79
C ILE A 316 2.80 -23.89 0.91
N TYR A 317 2.94 -23.83 -0.41
CA TYR A 317 2.16 -24.69 -1.33
C TYR A 317 2.57 -26.16 -1.23
N GLY A 318 3.86 -26.45 -1.03
CA GLY A 318 4.32 -27.81 -0.79
C GLY A 318 3.70 -28.40 0.47
N TYR A 319 3.62 -27.62 1.56
CA TYR A 319 2.99 -28.04 2.80
C TYR A 319 1.49 -28.28 2.62
N ALA A 320 0.78 -27.34 1.99
CA ALA A 320 -0.65 -27.48 1.72
C ALA A 320 -0.98 -28.69 0.85
N VAL A 321 -0.23 -28.90 -0.25
CA VAL A 321 -0.42 -30.04 -1.15
C VAL A 321 -0.09 -31.36 -0.46
N THR A 322 0.98 -31.42 0.35
CA THR A 322 1.30 -32.62 1.15
C THR A 322 0.17 -32.95 2.13
N GLY A 323 -0.34 -31.94 2.84
CA GLY A 323 -1.48 -32.08 3.73
C GLY A 323 -2.71 -32.61 2.99
N PHE A 324 -3.06 -32.02 1.86
CA PHE A 324 -4.20 -32.46 1.06
C PHE A 324 -4.02 -33.85 0.45
N TRP A 325 -2.83 -34.18 -0.02
CA TRP A 325 -2.55 -35.48 -0.63
C TRP A 325 -2.86 -36.64 0.32
N ILE A 326 -2.58 -36.43 1.61
CA ILE A 326 -2.79 -37.45 2.64
C ILE A 326 -4.15 -37.32 3.32
N LEU A 327 -4.63 -36.10 3.60
CA LEU A 327 -5.77 -35.88 4.48
C LEU A 327 -7.06 -35.48 3.77
N LEU A 328 -7.03 -35.06 2.50
CA LEU A 328 -8.24 -34.56 1.83
C LEU A 328 -9.30 -35.66 1.64
N THR A 329 -8.92 -36.82 1.11
CA THR A 329 -9.84 -37.96 0.97
C THR A 329 -10.29 -38.51 2.34
N PRO A 330 -9.40 -38.72 3.34
CA PRO A 330 -9.83 -39.07 4.69
C PRO A 330 -10.78 -38.05 5.33
N LEU A 331 -10.58 -36.75 5.10
CA LEU A 331 -11.49 -35.71 5.58
C LEU A 331 -12.87 -35.87 4.96
N VAL A 332 -12.94 -36.06 3.63
CA VAL A 332 -14.23 -36.28 2.94
C VAL A 332 -14.90 -37.56 3.43
N ARG A 333 -14.14 -38.63 3.67
CA ARG A 333 -14.67 -39.88 4.24
C ARG A 333 -15.22 -39.68 5.66
N LEU A 334 -14.52 -38.95 6.53
CA LEU A 334 -15.00 -38.61 7.88
C LEU A 334 -16.23 -37.70 7.86
N TRP A 335 -16.29 -36.78 6.89
CA TRP A 335 -17.32 -35.76 6.81
C TRP A 335 -18.61 -36.27 6.16
N LEU A 336 -18.49 -36.95 5.02
CA LEU A 336 -19.61 -37.31 4.14
C LEU A 336 -19.78 -38.83 3.97
N GLY A 337 -18.79 -39.63 4.36
CA GLY A 337 -18.79 -41.09 4.17
C GLY A 337 -18.20 -41.54 2.84
N ASP A 338 -18.09 -42.86 2.68
CA ASP A 338 -17.43 -43.49 1.52
C ASP A 338 -18.11 -43.22 0.18
N ALA A 339 -19.42 -42.97 0.16
CA ALA A 339 -20.18 -42.71 -1.06
C ALA A 339 -19.71 -41.45 -1.81
N TRP A 340 -19.07 -40.51 -1.11
CA TRP A 340 -18.61 -39.22 -1.65
C TRP A 340 -17.12 -39.22 -2.02
N VAL A 341 -16.44 -40.36 -1.94
CA VAL A 341 -15.00 -40.47 -2.20
C VAL A 341 -14.73 -40.52 -3.70
N LEU A 342 -13.83 -39.65 -4.16
CA LEU A 342 -13.36 -39.65 -5.55
C LEU A 342 -12.23 -40.66 -5.77
N PRO A 343 -12.05 -41.13 -7.01
CA PRO A 343 -10.88 -41.91 -7.38
C PRO A 343 -9.58 -41.16 -7.06
N PHE A 344 -8.63 -41.83 -6.42
CA PHE A 344 -7.34 -41.25 -6.03
C PHE A 344 -6.61 -40.59 -7.20
N SER A 345 -6.67 -41.17 -8.41
CA SER A 345 -6.04 -40.61 -9.61
C SER A 345 -6.58 -39.22 -9.98
N ALA A 346 -7.88 -38.97 -9.82
CA ALA A 346 -8.46 -37.66 -10.06
C ALA A 346 -8.01 -36.65 -9.00
N VAL A 347 -8.05 -37.04 -7.71
CA VAL A 347 -7.59 -36.20 -6.59
C VAL A 347 -6.10 -35.84 -6.76
N ALA A 348 -5.25 -36.81 -7.09
CA ALA A 348 -3.82 -36.62 -7.32
C ALA A 348 -3.54 -35.60 -8.44
N LEU A 349 -4.29 -35.64 -9.55
CA LEU A 349 -4.15 -34.68 -10.65
C LEU A 349 -4.62 -33.27 -10.26
N ILE A 350 -5.73 -33.15 -9.52
CA ILE A 350 -6.19 -31.86 -8.96
C ILE A 350 -5.10 -31.24 -8.08
N LEU A 351 -4.50 -32.03 -7.19
CA LEU A 351 -3.45 -31.56 -6.27
C LEU A 351 -2.14 -31.26 -7.00
N THR A 352 -1.85 -31.96 -8.09
CA THR A 352 -0.72 -31.67 -8.97
C THR A 352 -0.90 -30.31 -9.65
N ASP A 353 -2.07 -30.01 -10.22
CA ASP A 353 -2.35 -28.67 -10.77
C ASP A 353 -2.27 -27.60 -9.68
N LEU A 354 -2.76 -27.88 -8.46
CA LEU A 354 -2.67 -26.95 -7.33
C LEU A 354 -1.22 -26.59 -6.99
N TYR A 355 -0.31 -27.57 -6.95
CA TYR A 355 1.12 -27.32 -6.73
C TYR A 355 1.72 -26.43 -7.82
N PHE A 356 1.52 -26.78 -9.10
CA PHE A 356 2.06 -26.01 -10.22
C PHE A 356 1.44 -24.62 -10.34
N LYS A 357 0.17 -24.46 -9.94
CA LYS A 357 -0.49 -23.15 -9.82
C LYS A 357 0.19 -22.29 -8.75
N GLY A 358 0.57 -22.87 -7.62
CA GLY A 358 1.35 -22.21 -6.57
C GLY A 358 2.74 -21.78 -7.04
N ASP A 359 3.47 -22.68 -7.71
CA ASP A 359 4.80 -22.39 -8.28
C ASP A 359 4.76 -21.22 -9.27
N ARG A 360 3.77 -21.19 -10.18
CA ARG A 360 3.62 -20.09 -11.15
C ARG A 360 3.03 -18.81 -10.56
N LEU A 361 2.44 -18.84 -9.37
CA LEU A 361 1.83 -17.66 -8.73
C LEU A 361 2.88 -16.56 -8.54
N VAL A 362 4.08 -16.95 -8.09
CA VAL A 362 5.19 -16.03 -7.85
C VAL A 362 5.60 -15.30 -9.13
N LEU A 363 5.73 -16.04 -10.23
CA LEU A 363 6.00 -15.48 -11.54
C LEU A 363 4.89 -14.50 -11.96
N SER A 364 3.63 -14.88 -11.75
CA SER A 364 2.49 -14.04 -12.10
C SER A 364 2.47 -12.73 -11.29
N ASN A 365 2.72 -12.80 -9.98
CA ASN A 365 2.74 -11.64 -9.10
C ASN A 365 3.89 -10.69 -9.44
N PHE A 366 5.09 -11.23 -9.68
CA PHE A 366 6.24 -10.44 -10.09
C PHE A 366 6.02 -9.80 -11.47
N LYS A 367 5.45 -10.54 -12.43
CA LYS A 367 5.08 -10.04 -13.75
C LYS A 367 4.10 -8.86 -13.66
N THR A 368 3.07 -9.00 -12.82
CA THR A 368 2.08 -7.94 -12.58
C THR A 368 2.75 -6.69 -12.01
N ALA A 369 3.65 -6.86 -11.04
CA ALA A 369 4.41 -5.74 -10.46
C ALA A 369 5.36 -5.08 -11.48
N ALA A 370 5.93 -5.86 -12.41
CA ALA A 370 6.84 -5.38 -13.46
C ALA A 370 6.13 -4.75 -14.67
N GLY A 371 4.81 -4.87 -14.79
CA GLY A 371 4.06 -4.35 -15.94
C GLY A 371 4.24 -5.13 -17.25
N VAL A 372 4.76 -6.36 -17.21
CA VAL A 372 5.13 -7.14 -18.41
C VAL A 372 3.96 -8.01 -18.88
N PHE A 373 3.03 -7.45 -19.68
CA PHE A 373 1.82 -8.16 -20.10
C PHE A 373 1.76 -8.57 -21.59
N GLU A 374 2.51 -7.91 -22.46
CA GLU A 374 2.50 -8.19 -23.90
C GLU A 374 3.03 -9.57 -24.31
N PRO A 375 4.14 -10.10 -23.73
CA PRO A 375 4.76 -11.33 -24.24
C PRO A 375 3.93 -12.61 -24.07
N ASP A 376 2.95 -12.64 -23.16
CA ASP A 376 2.16 -13.85 -22.86
C ASP A 376 0.67 -13.71 -23.19
N LYS A 377 0.27 -12.73 -24.02
CA LYS A 377 -1.14 -12.42 -24.28
C LYS A 377 -1.97 -13.53 -24.90
N TYR A 378 -1.37 -14.37 -25.76
CA TYR A 378 -2.06 -15.50 -26.38
C TYR A 378 -1.98 -16.79 -25.56
N LEU A 379 -1.18 -16.81 -24.50
CA LEU A 379 -0.91 -18.03 -23.72
C LEU A 379 -2.19 -18.60 -23.11
N ALA A 380 -3.05 -17.74 -22.54
CA ALA A 380 -4.30 -18.18 -21.93
C ALA A 380 -5.25 -18.85 -22.94
N LEU A 381 -5.33 -18.34 -24.18
CA LEU A 381 -6.15 -18.93 -25.25
C LEU A 381 -5.63 -20.31 -25.67
N ILE A 382 -4.30 -20.44 -25.82
CA ILE A 382 -3.66 -21.73 -26.13
C ILE A 382 -3.92 -22.73 -25.01
N GLN A 383 -3.78 -22.31 -23.75
CA GLN A 383 -4.05 -23.19 -22.61
C GLN A 383 -5.51 -23.64 -22.57
N GLY A 384 -6.47 -22.74 -22.79
CA GLY A 384 -7.90 -23.08 -22.83
C GLY A 384 -8.22 -24.07 -23.94
N ALA A 385 -7.67 -23.87 -25.15
CA ALA A 385 -7.86 -24.78 -26.27
C ALA A 385 -7.26 -26.17 -25.99
N VAL A 386 -6.03 -26.23 -25.49
CA VAL A 386 -5.36 -27.50 -25.13
C VAL A 386 -6.11 -28.21 -24.02
N ASN A 387 -6.54 -27.49 -22.97
CA ASN A 387 -7.35 -28.06 -21.89
C ASN A 387 -8.62 -28.71 -22.42
N LEU A 388 -9.45 -27.96 -23.16
CA LEU A 388 -10.73 -28.44 -23.65
C LEU A 388 -10.58 -29.68 -24.56
N VAL A 389 -9.67 -29.62 -25.53
CA VAL A 389 -9.45 -30.72 -26.50
C VAL A 389 -8.96 -31.97 -25.79
N LEU A 390 -7.94 -31.85 -24.92
CA LEU A 390 -7.40 -33.01 -24.20
C LEU A 390 -8.40 -33.57 -23.19
N SER A 391 -9.11 -32.71 -22.46
CA SER A 391 -10.11 -33.14 -21.47
C SER A 391 -11.25 -33.92 -22.13
N ILE A 392 -11.80 -33.45 -23.25
CA ILE A 392 -12.87 -34.15 -23.99
C ILE A 392 -12.37 -35.46 -24.60
N TRP A 393 -11.15 -35.49 -25.12
CA TRP A 393 -10.58 -36.72 -25.70
C TRP A 393 -10.28 -37.77 -24.62
N LEU A 394 -9.63 -37.38 -23.52
CA LEU A 394 -9.21 -38.32 -22.47
C LEU A 394 -10.36 -38.76 -21.56
N VAL A 395 -11.39 -37.94 -21.32
CA VAL A 395 -12.54 -38.36 -20.51
C VAL A 395 -13.22 -39.59 -21.11
N GLN A 396 -13.24 -39.71 -22.44
CA GLN A 396 -13.81 -40.86 -23.15
C GLN A 396 -12.95 -42.13 -23.02
N LYS A 397 -11.66 -42.00 -22.67
CA LYS A 397 -10.71 -43.12 -22.58
C LYS A 397 -10.47 -43.59 -21.16
N ILE A 398 -10.26 -42.65 -20.23
CA ILE A 398 -9.85 -42.94 -18.85
C ILE A 398 -10.78 -42.32 -17.81
N GLY A 399 -11.92 -41.74 -18.22
CA GLY A 399 -12.93 -41.19 -17.30
C GLY A 399 -12.50 -39.88 -16.64
N LEU A 400 -12.93 -39.68 -15.39
CA LEU A 400 -12.68 -38.45 -14.61
C LEU A 400 -11.20 -37.99 -14.60
N PRO A 401 -10.20 -38.87 -14.41
CA PRO A 401 -8.78 -38.49 -14.50
C PRO A 401 -8.42 -37.80 -15.82
N GLY A 402 -9.04 -38.18 -16.94
CA GLY A 402 -8.74 -37.61 -18.25
C GLY A 402 -8.99 -36.11 -18.36
N ILE A 403 -10.02 -35.62 -17.65
CA ILE A 403 -10.32 -34.18 -17.57
C ILE A 403 -9.17 -33.44 -16.88
N TYR A 404 -8.72 -33.94 -15.73
CA TYR A 404 -7.65 -33.28 -14.98
C TYR A 404 -6.27 -33.43 -15.60
N VAL A 405 -6.02 -34.47 -16.42
CA VAL A 405 -4.82 -34.52 -17.27
C VAL A 405 -4.80 -33.32 -18.22
N GLY A 406 -5.93 -33.00 -18.87
CA GLY A 406 -6.05 -31.80 -19.70
C GLY A 406 -5.76 -30.52 -18.91
N THR A 407 -6.26 -30.42 -17.68
CA THR A 407 -6.00 -29.28 -16.78
C THR A 407 -4.51 -29.15 -16.42
N VAL A 408 -3.87 -30.24 -15.99
CA VAL A 408 -2.43 -30.24 -15.65
C VAL A 408 -1.57 -29.92 -16.87
N VAL A 409 -1.80 -30.58 -18.02
CA VAL A 409 -1.01 -30.36 -19.24
C VAL A 409 -1.14 -28.92 -19.73
N SER A 410 -2.35 -28.37 -19.77
CA SER A 410 -2.55 -26.96 -20.13
C SER A 410 -1.84 -26.02 -19.15
N GLY A 411 -1.88 -26.30 -17.85
CA GLY A 411 -1.18 -25.55 -16.81
C GLY A 411 0.34 -25.55 -17.00
N LEU A 412 0.92 -26.71 -17.31
CA LEU A 412 2.35 -26.90 -17.52
C LEU A 412 2.90 -26.02 -18.67
N ILE A 413 2.10 -25.74 -19.70
CA ILE A 413 2.51 -24.80 -20.77
C ILE A 413 2.92 -23.45 -20.17
N ALA A 414 2.15 -22.92 -19.19
CA ALA A 414 2.53 -21.68 -18.52
C ALA A 414 3.70 -21.84 -17.55
N ASN A 415 3.80 -22.99 -16.86
CA ASN A 415 4.94 -23.28 -15.98
C ASN A 415 6.26 -23.38 -16.76
N VAL A 416 6.23 -23.73 -18.04
CA VAL A 416 7.43 -23.76 -18.90
C VAL A 416 7.69 -22.41 -19.57
N THR A 417 6.67 -21.78 -20.16
CA THR A 417 6.84 -20.55 -20.96
C THR A 417 7.10 -19.30 -20.12
N LYS A 418 6.39 -19.11 -18.99
CA LYS A 418 6.53 -17.90 -18.16
C LYS A 418 7.93 -17.70 -17.57
N PRO A 419 8.63 -18.73 -17.06
CA PRO A 419 10.02 -18.58 -16.63
C PRO A 419 10.94 -18.02 -17.70
N PHE A 420 10.86 -18.52 -18.94
CA PHE A 420 11.70 -18.02 -20.04
C PHE A 420 11.47 -16.53 -20.34
N ILE A 421 10.22 -16.09 -20.28
CA ILE A 421 9.85 -14.68 -20.48
C ILE A 421 10.37 -13.84 -19.31
N ILE A 422 10.00 -14.18 -18.08
CA ILE A 422 10.27 -13.34 -16.90
C ILE A 422 11.77 -13.30 -16.57
N TYR A 423 12.49 -14.41 -16.66
CA TYR A 423 13.92 -14.42 -16.38
C TYR A 423 14.70 -13.57 -17.38
N ARG A 424 14.29 -13.60 -18.65
CA ARG A 424 14.94 -12.82 -19.70
C ARG A 424 14.58 -11.34 -19.60
N VAL A 425 13.30 -11.01 -19.42
CA VAL A 425 12.81 -9.62 -19.46
C VAL A 425 13.07 -8.88 -18.15
N CYS A 426 12.85 -9.53 -17.01
CA CYS A 426 12.96 -8.87 -15.72
C CYS A 426 14.36 -8.95 -15.11
N PHE A 427 15.08 -10.06 -15.32
CA PHE A 427 16.35 -10.33 -14.64
C PHE A 427 17.58 -10.40 -15.55
N ASP A 428 17.41 -10.27 -16.88
CA ASP A 428 18.46 -10.50 -17.90
C ASP A 428 19.20 -11.85 -17.72
N ARG A 429 18.50 -12.87 -17.23
CA ARG A 429 19.07 -14.18 -16.89
C ARG A 429 18.42 -15.30 -17.70
N LYS A 430 19.13 -16.43 -17.82
CA LYS A 430 18.56 -17.67 -18.39
C LYS A 430 17.67 -18.35 -17.34
N ALA A 431 16.56 -18.94 -17.78
CA ALA A 431 15.61 -19.64 -16.91
C ALA A 431 16.12 -21.02 -16.41
N THR A 432 17.35 -21.43 -16.70
CA THR A 432 17.87 -22.75 -16.29
C THR A 432 17.93 -22.91 -14.77
N SER A 433 18.28 -21.85 -14.03
CA SER A 433 18.24 -21.87 -12.56
C SER A 433 16.82 -22.04 -12.02
N TYR A 434 15.80 -21.50 -12.72
CA TYR A 434 14.40 -21.70 -12.36
C TYR A 434 14.04 -23.17 -12.28
N PHE A 435 14.31 -23.92 -13.35
CA PHE A 435 13.93 -25.32 -13.48
C PHE A 435 14.74 -26.21 -12.55
N SER A 436 16.02 -25.91 -12.34
CA SER A 436 16.86 -26.59 -11.36
C SER A 436 16.28 -26.47 -9.95
N ASP A 437 15.92 -25.25 -9.53
CA ASP A 437 15.36 -25.03 -8.19
C ASP A 437 13.95 -25.62 -8.05
N SER A 438 13.09 -25.47 -9.07
CA SER A 438 11.77 -26.12 -9.08
C SER A 438 11.89 -27.64 -8.97
N MET A 439 12.84 -28.26 -9.67
CA MET A 439 13.05 -29.71 -9.59
C MET A 439 13.47 -30.14 -8.17
N LYS A 440 14.37 -29.38 -7.51
CA LYS A 440 14.74 -29.64 -6.11
C LYS A 440 13.50 -29.59 -5.20
N TYR A 441 12.65 -28.57 -5.33
CA TYR A 441 11.45 -28.45 -4.52
C TYR A 441 10.44 -29.55 -4.80
N ILE A 442 10.22 -29.91 -6.07
CA ILE A 442 9.32 -31.00 -6.48
C ILE A 442 9.78 -32.33 -5.90
N VAL A 443 11.06 -32.66 -6.05
CA VAL A 443 11.63 -33.91 -5.52
C VAL A 443 11.50 -33.96 -4.00
N THR A 444 11.79 -32.86 -3.30
CA THR A 444 11.61 -32.80 -1.83
C THR A 444 10.16 -33.03 -1.43
N VAL A 445 9.20 -32.34 -2.07
CA VAL A 445 7.76 -32.49 -1.75
C VAL A 445 7.28 -33.91 -2.07
N ALA A 446 7.68 -34.47 -3.22
CA ALA A 446 7.34 -35.84 -3.59
C ALA A 446 7.91 -36.87 -2.60
N ALA A 447 9.15 -36.69 -2.13
CA ALA A 447 9.76 -37.54 -1.12
C ALA A 447 9.01 -37.47 0.22
N VAL A 448 8.63 -36.26 0.67
CA VAL A 448 7.83 -36.08 1.88
C VAL A 448 6.45 -36.73 1.73
N ILE A 449 5.78 -36.53 0.59
CA ILE A 449 4.50 -37.19 0.30
C ILE A 449 4.64 -38.72 0.36
N ALA A 450 5.69 -39.29 -0.25
CA ALA A 450 5.94 -40.72 -0.23
C ALA A 450 6.11 -41.25 1.21
N VAL A 451 6.94 -40.59 2.02
CA VAL A 451 7.15 -40.94 3.43
C VAL A 451 5.85 -40.83 4.23
N CYS A 452 5.13 -39.71 4.09
CA CYS A 452 3.86 -39.50 4.78
C CYS A 452 2.78 -40.50 4.35
N THR A 453 2.78 -40.96 3.08
CA THR A 453 1.86 -41.99 2.58
C THR A 453 2.14 -43.35 3.21
N LEU A 454 3.41 -43.72 3.40
CA LEU A 454 3.78 -44.95 4.09
C LEU A 454 3.36 -44.93 5.58
N ILE A 455 3.50 -43.78 6.23
CA ILE A 455 3.11 -43.59 7.64
C ILE A 455 1.57 -43.59 7.76
N SER A 456 0.88 -42.90 6.86
CA SER A 456 -0.58 -42.78 6.90
C SER A 456 -1.29 -44.13 6.78
N GLY A 457 -0.71 -45.09 6.04
CA GLY A 457 -1.23 -46.46 5.95
C GLY A 457 -1.37 -47.16 7.30
N ARG A 458 -0.58 -46.79 8.31
CA ARG A 458 -0.72 -47.29 9.69
C ARG A 458 -1.53 -46.36 10.57
N VAL A 459 -1.23 -45.06 10.55
CA VAL A 459 -1.86 -44.07 11.44
C VAL A 459 -3.35 -43.91 11.16
N LEU A 460 -3.75 -43.93 9.88
CA LEU A 460 -5.15 -43.77 9.45
C LEU A 460 -5.87 -45.10 9.23
N ALA A 461 -5.30 -46.23 9.67
CA ALA A 461 -5.93 -47.55 9.52
C ALA A 461 -7.29 -47.63 10.23
N GLN A 462 -7.42 -46.98 11.39
CA GLN A 462 -8.69 -46.74 12.07
C GLN A 462 -9.02 -45.25 11.97
N LEU A 463 -9.69 -44.87 10.89
CA LEU A 463 -9.99 -43.47 10.61
C LEU A 463 -11.02 -42.91 11.61
N ASN A 464 -10.59 -41.94 12.41
CA ASN A 464 -11.41 -41.14 13.30
C ASN A 464 -10.80 -39.72 13.44
N ILE A 465 -11.47 -38.82 14.15
CA ILE A 465 -10.99 -37.44 14.32
C ILE A 465 -9.61 -37.41 15.00
N GLY A 466 -9.35 -38.29 15.98
CA GLY A 466 -8.07 -38.37 16.69
C GLY A 466 -6.92 -38.81 15.78
N THR A 467 -7.08 -39.89 15.01
CA THR A 467 -6.06 -40.36 14.07
C THR A 467 -5.83 -39.39 12.92
N PHE A 468 -6.88 -38.69 12.48
CA PHE A 468 -6.79 -37.60 11.51
C PHE A 468 -5.92 -36.44 12.04
N LEU A 469 -6.20 -35.94 13.25
CA LEU A 469 -5.44 -34.86 13.87
C LEU A 469 -3.98 -35.26 14.15
N LEU A 470 -3.76 -36.49 14.61
CA LEU A 470 -2.41 -37.04 14.79
C LEU A 470 -1.63 -37.04 13.48
N MET A 471 -2.24 -37.48 12.37
CA MET A 471 -1.58 -37.46 11.06
C MET A 471 -1.27 -36.02 10.59
N ALA A 472 -2.14 -35.04 10.87
CA ALA A 472 -1.85 -33.63 10.57
C ALA A 472 -0.62 -33.11 11.32
N VAL A 473 -0.47 -33.47 12.60
CA VAL A 473 0.73 -33.14 13.39
C VAL A 473 1.97 -33.82 12.81
N ILE A 474 1.89 -35.10 12.46
CA ILE A 474 3.00 -35.85 11.84
C ILE A 474 3.44 -35.20 10.53
N ILE A 475 2.50 -34.85 9.65
CA ILE A 475 2.81 -34.14 8.39
C ILE A 475 3.52 -32.81 8.67
N THR A 476 3.03 -32.06 9.67
CA THR A 476 3.65 -30.78 10.07
C THR A 476 5.10 -30.96 10.51
N VAL A 477 5.36 -31.94 11.37
CA VAL A 477 6.71 -32.22 11.88
C VAL A 477 7.63 -32.70 10.76
N ILE A 478 7.21 -33.69 9.96
CA ILE A 478 8.03 -34.26 8.89
C ILE A 478 8.32 -33.22 7.82
N PHE A 479 7.29 -32.52 7.33
CA PHE A 479 7.45 -31.55 6.25
C PHE A 479 8.41 -30.43 6.66
N ASN A 480 8.17 -29.78 7.80
CA ASN A 480 9.02 -28.67 8.27
C ASN A 480 10.41 -29.17 8.68
N GLY A 481 10.51 -30.36 9.27
CA GLY A 481 11.80 -30.98 9.60
C GLY A 481 12.66 -31.22 8.35
N VAL A 482 12.10 -31.82 7.30
CA VAL A 482 12.81 -32.06 6.04
C VAL A 482 13.18 -30.74 5.36
N PHE A 483 12.27 -29.77 5.28
CA PHE A 483 12.57 -28.46 4.69
C PHE A 483 13.67 -27.72 5.47
N PHE A 484 13.65 -27.78 6.80
CA PHE A 484 14.70 -27.22 7.64
C PHE A 484 16.05 -27.91 7.44
N LEU A 485 16.08 -29.25 7.39
CA LEU A 485 17.32 -30.00 7.18
C LEU A 485 17.95 -29.73 5.81
N LEU A 486 17.15 -29.66 4.74
CA LEU A 486 17.64 -29.47 3.38
C LEU A 486 17.93 -28.01 3.05
N PHE A 487 17.09 -27.08 3.51
CA PHE A 487 17.14 -25.68 3.11
C PHE A 487 17.46 -24.71 4.25
N GLY A 488 17.61 -25.17 5.50
CA GLY A 488 17.87 -24.30 6.65
C GLY A 488 19.18 -23.50 6.57
N ARG A 489 20.13 -23.95 5.74
CA ARG A 489 21.41 -23.26 5.47
C ARG A 489 21.39 -22.37 4.22
N SER A 490 20.30 -22.40 3.45
CA SER A 490 20.14 -21.58 2.24
C SER A 490 20.09 -20.09 2.56
N GLU A 491 20.49 -19.26 1.60
CA GLU A 491 20.40 -17.81 1.71
C GLU A 491 18.94 -17.37 1.91
N GLU A 492 18.01 -18.05 1.24
CA GLU A 492 16.59 -17.78 1.29
C GLU A 492 16.00 -18.01 2.68
N PHE A 493 16.33 -19.14 3.31
CA PHE A 493 15.87 -19.45 4.66
C PHE A 493 16.47 -18.48 5.68
N ARG A 494 17.77 -18.18 5.57
CA ARG A 494 18.44 -17.21 6.45
C ARG A 494 17.83 -15.82 6.33
N TYR A 495 17.48 -15.40 5.12
CA TYR A 495 16.79 -14.13 4.88
C TYR A 495 15.43 -14.07 5.60
N LEU A 496 14.61 -15.12 5.47
CA LEU A 496 13.31 -15.20 6.14
C LEU A 496 13.44 -15.19 7.66
N VAL A 497 14.39 -15.94 8.23
CA VAL A 497 14.66 -15.97 9.68
C VAL A 497 15.16 -14.62 10.17
N ASN A 498 16.05 -13.95 9.45
CA ASN A 498 16.54 -12.62 9.82
C ASN A 498 15.39 -11.59 9.80
N MET A 499 14.49 -11.67 8.82
CA MET A 499 13.31 -10.81 8.75
C MET A 499 12.34 -11.05 9.92
N ALA A 500 12.08 -12.32 10.25
CA ALA A 500 11.27 -12.69 11.42
C ALA A 500 11.95 -12.28 12.74
N GLY A 501 13.27 -12.42 12.83
CA GLY A 501 14.09 -12.02 13.96
C GLY A 501 14.11 -10.51 14.18
N LYS A 502 14.18 -9.70 13.11
CA LYS A 502 13.99 -8.24 13.17
C LYS A 502 12.61 -7.88 13.72
N LYS A 503 11.55 -8.62 13.34
CA LYS A 503 10.17 -8.42 13.85
C LYS A 503 10.00 -8.85 15.32
N SER A 504 10.69 -9.90 15.75
CA SER A 504 10.69 -10.38 17.15
C SER A 504 11.55 -9.50 18.08
N ARG A 505 12.65 -8.92 17.57
CA ARG A 505 13.45 -7.90 18.28
C ARG A 505 12.70 -6.59 18.48
N ARG A 506 11.68 -6.33 17.65
CA ARG A 506 10.70 -5.24 17.78
C ARG A 506 9.77 -5.36 19.01
N ILE A 507 9.82 -6.48 19.75
CA ILE A 507 8.94 -6.78 20.90
C ILE A 507 9.74 -6.81 22.23
N GLY A 508 11.07 -6.74 22.20
CA GLY A 508 11.93 -6.82 23.39
C GLY A 508 12.82 -5.59 23.59
N GLY A 509 12.37 -4.63 24.40
CA GLY A 509 12.91 -3.27 24.53
C GLY A 509 14.32 -3.08 25.14
N ILE A 510 15.12 -4.12 25.37
CA ILE A 510 16.44 -3.97 26.03
C ILE A 510 17.61 -4.31 25.08
N ARG A 511 17.38 -5.06 23.99
CA ARG A 511 18.40 -5.36 22.96
C ARG A 511 18.43 -4.36 21.78
N MET A 512 17.51 -3.39 21.75
CA MET A 512 17.36 -2.43 20.64
C MET A 512 18.33 -1.24 20.73
N ALA A 513 18.59 -0.68 21.92
CA ALA A 513 19.41 0.53 22.06
C ALA A 513 20.82 0.36 21.46
N ALA A 514 21.55 -0.68 21.85
CA ALA A 514 22.91 -0.92 21.35
C ALA A 514 23.00 -1.19 19.83
N ALA A 515 21.94 -1.73 19.22
CA ALA A 515 21.90 -1.96 17.77
C ALA A 515 21.53 -0.67 17.01
N ASN A 516 20.66 0.16 17.58
CA ASN A 516 20.33 1.47 17.02
C ASN A 516 21.53 2.42 17.09
N ASP A 517 22.30 2.38 18.20
CA ASP A 517 23.52 3.15 18.37
C ASP A 517 24.57 2.82 17.30
N GLN A 518 24.72 1.53 16.95
CA GLN A 518 25.64 1.13 15.89
C GLN A 518 25.19 1.68 14.51
N ILE A 519 23.92 1.54 14.17
CA ILE A 519 23.38 2.04 12.90
C ILE A 519 23.52 3.56 12.82
N MET A 520 23.28 4.26 13.94
CA MET A 520 23.49 5.70 14.07
C MET A 520 24.92 6.14 13.74
N GLN A 521 25.92 5.41 14.26
CA GLN A 521 27.33 5.67 13.92
C GLN A 521 27.63 5.44 12.45
N GLU A 522 27.03 4.42 11.82
CA GLU A 522 27.16 4.18 10.38
C GLU A 522 26.54 5.31 9.54
N ILE A 523 25.40 5.86 9.98
CA ILE A 523 24.76 7.04 9.34
C ILE A 523 25.66 8.26 9.45
N ALA A 524 26.24 8.49 10.64
CA ALA A 524 27.19 9.58 10.86
C ALA A 524 28.42 9.44 9.94
N GLU A 525 28.98 8.25 9.80
CA GLU A 525 30.15 8.01 8.95
C GLU A 525 29.86 8.30 7.47
N GLU A 526 28.71 7.89 6.95
CA GLU A 526 28.33 8.23 5.57
C GLU A 526 28.01 9.73 5.42
N ALA A 527 27.44 10.38 6.45
CA ALA A 527 27.24 11.83 6.45
C ALA A 527 28.57 12.60 6.39
N ARG A 528 29.60 12.17 7.14
CA ARG A 528 30.97 12.70 7.04
C ARG A 528 31.51 12.57 5.62
N ARG A 529 31.36 11.39 5.03
CA ARG A 529 31.84 11.08 3.69
C ARG A 529 31.17 11.95 2.63
N GLU A 530 29.85 12.12 2.71
CA GLU A 530 29.10 12.99 1.80
C GLU A 530 29.48 14.46 1.97
N LEU A 531 29.67 14.92 3.21
CA LEU A 531 30.11 16.29 3.50
C LEU A 531 31.52 16.55 2.94
N CYS A 532 32.47 15.64 3.15
CA CYS A 532 33.83 15.74 2.58
C CYS A 532 33.85 15.68 1.05
N ALA A 533 32.81 15.12 0.41
CA ALA A 533 32.67 15.12 -1.04
C ALA A 533 32.17 16.47 -1.59
N ILE A 534 31.78 17.41 -0.74
CA ILE A 534 31.35 18.76 -1.11
C ILE A 534 32.56 19.72 -0.98
N PRO A 535 32.90 20.51 -2.03
CA PRO A 535 32.31 20.52 -3.37
C PRO A 535 32.89 19.43 -4.28
N ALA A 536 32.03 18.70 -5.00
CA ALA A 536 32.46 17.57 -5.84
C ALA A 536 33.61 17.94 -6.79
N PRO A 537 34.66 17.11 -6.94
CA PRO A 537 35.76 17.39 -7.85
C PRO A 537 35.24 17.60 -9.27
N ALA A 538 35.68 18.67 -9.94
CA ALA A 538 35.22 18.99 -11.29
C ALA A 538 35.58 17.84 -12.25
N LYS A 539 34.57 17.21 -12.86
CA LYS A 539 34.83 16.29 -13.99
C LYS A 539 35.49 17.11 -15.11
N ILE A 540 36.42 16.51 -15.85
CA ILE A 540 37.15 17.17 -16.96
C ILE A 540 36.18 17.88 -17.94
N LYS A 541 35.00 17.28 -18.17
CA LYS A 541 33.91 17.81 -18.99
C LYS A 541 33.29 19.12 -18.44
N ASP A 542 33.21 19.27 -17.12
CA ASP A 542 32.68 20.46 -16.47
C ASP A 542 33.70 21.60 -16.48
N GLY A 543 35.00 21.26 -16.40
CA GLY A 543 36.10 22.21 -16.66
C GLY A 543 36.04 22.78 -18.07
N LEU A 544 35.90 21.92 -19.09
CA LEU A 544 35.71 22.33 -20.49
C LEU A 544 34.44 23.18 -20.70
N LYS A 545 33.31 22.81 -20.09
CA LYS A 545 32.07 23.61 -20.14
C LYS A 545 32.23 24.99 -19.48
N THR A 546 32.95 25.05 -18.36
CA THR A 546 33.20 26.29 -17.62
C THR A 546 34.10 27.21 -18.43
N LEU A 547 35.13 26.64 -19.08
CA LEU A 547 36.04 27.36 -19.97
C LEU A 547 35.28 27.92 -21.18
N ALA A 548 34.43 27.11 -21.83
CA ALA A 548 33.61 27.53 -22.96
C ALA A 548 32.60 28.63 -22.59
N LYS A 549 31.98 28.53 -21.40
CA LYS A 549 31.06 29.57 -20.90
C LYS A 549 31.79 30.89 -20.61
N LYS A 550 32.96 30.83 -19.98
CA LYS A 550 33.80 32.03 -19.74
C LYS A 550 34.30 32.64 -21.05
N ALA A 551 34.71 31.82 -22.02
CA ALA A 551 35.11 32.28 -23.35
C ALA A 551 33.94 32.92 -24.14
N ALA A 552 32.70 32.50 -23.87
CA ALA A 552 31.48 33.09 -24.44
C ALA A 552 30.94 34.29 -23.64
N GLY A 553 31.73 34.87 -22.71
CA GLY A 553 31.33 36.02 -21.90
C GLY A 553 30.20 35.75 -20.90
N ARG A 554 29.86 34.47 -20.64
CA ARG A 554 28.79 34.09 -19.70
C ARG A 554 29.35 33.98 -18.28
N ASN A 555 28.68 34.63 -17.33
CA ASN A 555 29.02 34.54 -15.92
C ASN A 555 28.86 33.09 -15.42
N VAL A 556 29.90 32.54 -14.79
CA VAL A 556 29.87 31.22 -14.16
C VAL A 556 30.03 31.42 -12.66
N PRO A 557 28.97 31.26 -11.86
CA PRO A 557 29.05 31.46 -10.42
C PRO A 557 30.01 30.46 -9.78
N PRO A 558 30.71 30.85 -8.69
CA PRO A 558 31.59 29.95 -7.94
C PRO A 558 30.82 28.75 -7.37
N LYS A 559 31.53 27.65 -7.13
CA LYS A 559 30.95 26.50 -6.42
C LYS A 559 30.72 26.89 -4.97
N ASP A 560 29.51 26.66 -4.50
CA ASP A 560 29.07 26.98 -3.16
C ASP A 560 29.29 25.78 -2.22
N PRO A 561 30.19 25.89 -1.23
CA PRO A 561 30.48 24.80 -0.31
C PRO A 561 29.52 24.74 0.89
N ILE A 562 28.70 25.76 1.14
CA ILE A 562 27.84 25.85 2.34
C ILE A 562 26.33 25.84 2.03
N PHE A 563 25.97 25.63 0.76
CA PHE A 563 24.60 25.45 0.32
C PHE A 563 23.82 24.40 1.14
N TRP A 564 22.49 24.52 1.14
CA TRP A 564 21.59 23.84 2.08
C TRP A 564 21.79 22.32 2.30
N PRO A 565 22.20 21.47 1.34
CA PRO A 565 22.48 20.06 1.61
C PRO A 565 23.72 19.87 2.50
N ALA A 566 24.75 20.71 2.34
CA ALA A 566 25.87 20.75 3.28
C ALA A 566 25.39 21.21 4.66
N GLY A 567 24.53 22.23 4.71
CA GLY A 567 23.91 22.69 5.96
C GLY A 567 23.16 21.60 6.73
N LEU A 568 22.35 20.77 6.04
CA LEU A 568 21.66 19.63 6.69
C LEU A 568 22.60 18.52 7.16
N LEU A 569 23.68 18.24 6.42
CA LEU A 569 24.71 17.29 6.85
C LEU A 569 25.44 17.81 8.09
N LEU A 570 25.81 19.10 8.10
CA LEU A 570 26.44 19.77 9.23
C LEU A 570 25.51 19.76 10.46
N LEU A 571 24.21 20.03 10.28
CA LEU A 571 23.22 19.92 11.36
C LEU A 571 23.17 18.49 11.91
N GLY A 572 23.08 17.48 11.05
CA GLY A 572 23.04 16.09 11.48
C GLY A 572 24.29 15.66 12.26
N LEU A 573 25.47 16.02 11.76
CA LEU A 573 26.74 15.72 12.43
C LEU A 573 26.89 16.48 13.76
N TRP A 574 26.43 17.74 13.80
CA TRP A 574 26.40 18.54 15.02
C TRP A 574 25.53 17.90 16.10
N GLU A 575 24.29 17.53 15.77
CA GLU A 575 23.37 16.85 16.70
C GLU A 575 23.93 15.49 17.16
N ALA A 576 24.66 14.79 16.28
CA ALA A 576 25.34 13.54 16.61
C ALA A 576 26.61 13.70 17.48
N GLY A 577 26.98 14.94 17.84
CA GLY A 577 28.14 15.24 18.69
C GLY A 577 29.49 15.19 17.96
N ASP A 578 29.50 15.25 16.63
CA ASP A 578 30.72 15.24 15.82
C ASP A 578 31.25 16.67 15.55
N GLU A 579 31.57 17.35 16.63
CA GLU A 579 32.09 18.73 16.60
C GLU A 579 33.36 18.84 15.75
N ASN A 580 34.25 17.85 15.81
CA ASN A 580 35.53 17.87 15.10
C ASN A 580 35.36 17.93 13.58
N THR A 581 34.47 17.12 13.01
CA THR A 581 34.24 17.11 11.55
C THR A 581 33.55 18.40 11.11
N VAL A 582 32.56 18.86 11.88
CA VAL A 582 31.83 20.12 11.60
C VAL A 582 32.79 21.31 11.63
N ALA A 583 33.62 21.43 12.68
CA ALA A 583 34.64 22.46 12.81
C ALA A 583 35.65 22.41 11.65
N ALA A 584 36.21 21.23 11.35
CA ALA A 584 37.20 21.07 10.28
C ALA A 584 36.66 21.47 8.89
N TYR A 585 35.38 21.22 8.61
CA TYR A 585 34.75 21.64 7.36
C TYR A 585 34.55 23.16 7.29
N LEU A 586 34.05 23.77 8.36
CA LEU A 586 33.76 25.20 8.41
C LEU A 586 35.03 26.05 8.50
N ASP A 587 36.06 25.60 9.21
CA ASP A 587 37.38 26.23 9.24
C ASP A 587 37.99 26.32 7.84
N GLN A 588 37.81 25.29 7.00
CA GLN A 588 38.28 25.33 5.61
C GLN A 588 37.51 26.35 4.77
N TRP A 589 36.21 26.50 4.99
CA TRP A 589 35.41 27.49 4.29
C TRP A 589 35.80 28.91 4.71
N ILE A 590 35.97 29.16 6.01
CA ILE A 590 36.42 30.43 6.59
C ILE A 590 37.82 30.79 6.07
N ALA A 591 38.77 29.85 6.12
CA ALA A 591 40.14 30.06 5.66
C ALA A 591 40.23 30.36 4.15
N ARG A 592 39.28 29.86 3.35
CA ARG A 592 39.18 30.16 1.91
C ARG A 592 38.55 31.52 1.62
N GLY A 593 37.89 32.16 2.60
CA GLY A 593 37.20 33.44 2.42
C GLY A 593 36.11 33.38 1.32
N THR A 594 35.42 32.25 1.20
CA THR A 594 34.39 32.08 0.16
C THR A 594 33.14 32.87 0.56
N PRO A 595 32.59 33.76 -0.28
CA PRO A 595 31.43 34.57 0.08
C PRO A 595 30.17 33.72 0.24
N VAL A 596 29.22 34.23 1.02
CA VAL A 596 27.82 33.74 1.07
C VAL A 596 27.16 34.07 -0.27
N LEU A 597 26.49 33.11 -0.88
CA LEU A 597 25.99 33.23 -2.25
C LEU A 597 24.47 33.28 -2.32
N ARG A 598 23.78 32.68 -1.35
CA ARG A 598 22.34 32.43 -1.41
C ARG A 598 21.67 32.48 -0.04
N VAL A 599 20.35 32.67 -0.04
CA VAL A 599 19.52 32.65 1.19
C VAL A 599 19.56 31.27 1.87
N ASP A 600 19.70 30.20 1.09
CA ASP A 600 19.70 28.81 1.58
C ASP A 600 20.98 28.41 2.33
N ASP A 601 22.04 29.23 2.25
CA ASP A 601 23.25 29.12 3.07
C ASP A 601 22.96 29.34 4.57
N ALA A 602 21.79 29.90 4.91
CA ALA A 602 21.38 30.18 6.28
C ALA A 602 21.41 28.95 7.20
N VAL A 603 21.10 27.75 6.70
CA VAL A 603 21.14 26.51 7.53
C VAL A 603 22.53 26.28 8.13
N THR A 604 23.58 26.58 7.36
CA THR A 604 24.97 26.51 7.85
C THR A 604 25.23 27.56 8.93
N GLY A 605 24.59 28.74 8.84
CA GLY A 605 24.62 29.78 9.86
C GLY A 605 24.11 29.31 11.22
N TYR A 606 23.06 28.50 11.26
CA TYR A 606 22.58 27.90 12.52
C TYR A 606 23.71 27.10 13.19
N VAL A 607 24.40 26.24 12.44
CA VAL A 607 25.49 25.40 12.97
C VAL A 607 26.69 26.25 13.42
N LEU A 608 26.99 27.35 12.71
CA LEU A 608 28.02 28.31 13.12
C LEU A 608 27.70 28.97 14.47
N CYS A 609 26.44 29.36 14.71
CA CYS A 609 26.02 29.87 16.01
C CYS A 609 26.22 28.83 17.11
N ARG A 610 25.82 27.57 16.88
CA ARG A 610 25.99 26.47 17.84
C ARG A 610 27.46 26.17 18.13
N LEU A 611 28.32 26.20 17.11
CA LEU A 611 29.78 26.08 17.28
C LEU A 611 30.36 27.23 18.09
N TYR A 612 29.92 28.46 17.86
CA TYR A 612 30.35 29.60 18.66
C TYR A 612 29.91 29.48 20.12
N GLU A 613 28.68 29.04 20.37
CA GLU A 613 28.18 28.79 21.74
C GLU A 613 29.01 27.73 22.47
N ALA A 614 29.47 26.69 21.77
CA ALA A 614 30.27 25.61 22.37
C ALA A 614 31.76 25.96 22.53
N THR A 615 32.34 26.71 21.58
CA THR A 615 33.81 26.92 21.52
C THR A 615 34.25 28.34 21.89
N HIS A 616 33.34 29.32 21.85
CA HIS A 616 33.60 30.75 22.01
C HIS A 616 34.66 31.33 21.04
N LYS A 617 34.95 30.68 19.92
CA LYS A 617 35.91 31.18 18.93
C LYS A 617 35.32 32.30 18.08
N ALA A 618 35.99 33.46 18.08
CA ALA A 618 35.53 34.66 17.36
C ALA A 618 35.37 34.45 15.84
N GLU A 619 36.10 33.52 15.22
CA GLU A 619 36.02 33.22 13.79
C GLU A 619 34.64 32.68 13.37
N TYR A 620 34.00 31.84 14.19
CA TYR A 620 32.65 31.34 13.91
C TYR A 620 31.60 32.43 14.08
N ARG A 621 31.78 33.32 15.05
CA ARG A 621 30.92 34.50 15.20
C ARG A 621 31.02 35.41 13.99
N ALA A 622 32.23 35.75 13.57
CA ALA A 622 32.45 36.59 12.39
C ALA A 622 31.86 35.96 11.12
N ALA A 623 31.91 34.63 11.01
CA ALA A 623 31.29 33.91 9.90
C ALA A 623 29.75 33.92 9.95
N ALA A 624 29.15 33.78 11.13
CA ALA A 624 27.70 33.97 11.31
C ALA A 624 27.27 35.41 11.00
N ASP A 625 28.06 36.41 11.42
CA ASP A 625 27.82 37.82 11.11
C ASP A 625 27.82 38.09 9.59
N GLN A 626 28.62 37.35 8.79
CA GLN A 626 28.59 37.44 7.33
C GLN A 626 27.28 36.93 6.72
N ILE A 627 26.74 35.82 7.24
CA ILE A 627 25.43 35.29 6.80
C ILE A 627 24.32 36.24 7.21
N TRP A 628 24.37 36.79 8.43
CA TRP A 628 23.44 37.83 8.88
C TRP A 628 23.47 39.05 7.95
N ALA A 629 24.65 39.61 7.68
CA ALA A 629 24.79 40.77 6.80
C ALA A 629 24.25 40.52 5.38
N TYR A 630 24.41 39.29 4.87
CA TYR A 630 23.84 38.89 3.58
C TYR A 630 22.30 38.88 3.61
N LEU A 631 21.69 38.27 4.64
CA LEU A 631 20.23 38.20 4.76
C LEU A 631 19.60 39.57 5.06
N ASP A 632 20.27 40.41 5.85
CA ASP A 632 19.80 41.77 6.13
C ASP A 632 19.82 42.64 4.87
N ALA A 633 20.84 42.49 4.02
CA ALA A 633 20.92 43.20 2.74
C ALA A 633 20.03 42.62 1.63
N ALA A 634 19.48 41.41 1.80
CA ALA A 634 18.65 40.75 0.79
C ALA A 634 17.30 41.46 0.60
N GLU A 635 16.76 41.39 -0.62
CA GLU A 635 15.49 42.00 -0.99
C GLU A 635 14.32 41.35 -0.24
N LYS A 636 13.37 42.17 0.20
CA LYS A 636 12.21 41.77 1.01
C LYS A 636 10.92 42.24 0.34
N ASP A 637 9.84 41.50 0.51
CA ASP A 637 8.51 41.93 0.09
C ASP A 637 7.91 43.01 1.02
N ALA A 638 6.70 43.47 0.70
CA ALA A 638 6.00 44.48 1.48
C ALA A 638 5.64 44.01 2.92
N ASP A 639 5.53 42.71 3.13
CA ASP A 639 5.26 42.10 4.44
C ASP A 639 6.56 41.77 5.22
N GLY A 640 7.72 42.04 4.62
CA GLY A 640 9.05 41.84 5.22
C GLY A 640 9.63 40.43 5.07
N ALA A 641 9.07 39.59 4.20
CA ALA A 641 9.58 38.26 3.88
C ALA A 641 10.72 38.31 2.84
N LEU A 642 11.75 37.48 3.02
CA LEU A 642 12.91 37.43 2.13
C LEU A 642 12.56 36.85 0.75
N ILE A 643 12.95 37.56 -0.31
CA ILE A 643 12.82 37.10 -1.69
C ILE A 643 14.02 36.20 -2.02
N TYR A 644 13.75 34.95 -2.41
CA TYR A 644 14.80 33.91 -2.51
C TYR A 644 15.80 34.13 -3.65
N LEU A 645 15.36 34.62 -4.82
CA LEU A 645 16.21 34.88 -6.00
C LEU A 645 15.74 36.14 -6.78
N PRO A 646 16.03 37.35 -6.28
CA PRO A 646 15.61 38.59 -6.92
C PRO A 646 16.20 38.74 -8.33
N GLY A 647 15.38 39.21 -9.28
CA GLY A 647 15.84 39.58 -10.63
C GLY A 647 16.00 38.45 -11.65
N ARG A 648 15.57 37.21 -11.35
CA ARG A 648 15.51 36.09 -12.32
C ARG A 648 14.12 35.83 -12.93
N GLY A 649 13.17 36.73 -12.70
CA GLY A 649 11.84 36.74 -13.34
C GLY A 649 10.69 36.24 -12.46
N ASN A 650 10.97 35.68 -11.29
CA ASN A 650 9.99 35.15 -10.33
C ASN A 650 10.39 35.57 -8.90
N ASP A 651 9.75 36.61 -8.36
CA ASP A 651 10.06 37.20 -7.03
C ASP A 651 9.37 36.43 -5.89
N TYR A 652 9.26 35.11 -5.99
CA TYR A 652 8.45 34.30 -5.08
C TYR A 652 9.04 34.18 -3.68
N ILE A 653 8.15 34.12 -2.69
CA ILE A 653 8.49 33.77 -1.30
C ILE A 653 8.33 32.25 -1.16
N LEU A 654 9.43 31.55 -0.87
CA LEU A 654 9.49 30.09 -0.78
C LEU A 654 9.48 29.61 0.67
N ALA A 655 8.70 28.56 0.97
CA ALA A 655 8.70 27.90 2.28
C ALA A 655 10.10 27.49 2.74
N ASP A 656 10.92 26.99 1.80
CA ASP A 656 12.29 26.55 2.05
C ASP A 656 13.16 27.71 2.55
N GLY A 657 13.13 28.84 1.82
CA GLY A 657 13.90 30.04 2.15
C GLY A 657 13.51 30.60 3.52
N ILE A 658 12.21 30.68 3.80
CA ILE A 658 11.69 31.18 5.08
C ILE A 658 12.09 30.26 6.24
N GLY A 659 11.93 28.95 6.09
CA GLY A 659 12.27 27.99 7.14
C GLY A 659 13.76 27.99 7.47
N GLN A 660 14.62 27.99 6.44
CA GLN A 660 16.08 28.01 6.57
C GLN A 660 16.59 29.31 7.20
N SER A 661 16.12 30.46 6.73
CA SER A 661 16.53 31.75 7.28
C SER A 661 16.00 31.95 8.70
N ALA A 662 14.76 31.56 8.99
CA ALA A 662 14.17 31.70 10.33
C ALA A 662 14.93 30.85 11.36
N MET A 663 15.36 29.65 10.98
CA MET A 663 16.17 28.76 11.81
C MET A 663 17.47 29.46 12.26
N PHE A 664 18.20 30.05 11.33
CA PHE A 664 19.42 30.80 11.64
C PHE A 664 19.17 32.11 12.38
N LEU A 665 18.28 32.96 11.87
CA LEU A 665 18.01 34.28 12.42
C LEU A 665 17.56 34.22 13.88
N SER A 666 16.75 33.20 14.23
CA SER A 666 16.31 32.99 15.62
C SER A 666 17.47 32.67 16.55
N THR A 667 18.34 31.73 16.15
CA THR A 667 19.52 31.35 16.95
C THR A 667 20.55 32.47 17.00
N TYR A 668 20.78 33.17 15.89
CA TYR A 668 21.66 34.32 15.85
C TYR A 668 21.17 35.43 16.78
N ALA A 669 19.89 35.83 16.69
CA ALA A 669 19.32 36.84 17.57
C ALA A 669 19.39 36.46 19.06
N ALA A 670 19.15 35.19 19.41
CA ALA A 670 19.30 34.72 20.79
C ALA A 670 20.76 34.77 21.27
N MET A 671 21.71 34.42 20.38
CA MET A 671 23.15 34.44 20.65
C MET A 671 23.72 35.87 20.77
N THR A 672 23.21 36.82 19.97
CA THR A 672 23.80 38.16 19.83
C THR A 672 23.02 39.27 20.51
N GLY A 673 21.72 39.06 20.78
CA GLY A 673 20.78 40.10 21.17
C GLY A 673 20.35 41.04 20.02
N THR A 674 20.65 40.70 18.75
CA THR A 674 20.28 41.52 17.58
C THR A 674 18.77 41.50 17.37
N LYS A 675 18.11 42.62 17.65
CA LYS A 675 16.64 42.75 17.55
C LYS A 675 16.15 42.64 16.11
N GLU A 676 16.91 43.19 15.17
CA GLU A 676 16.59 43.20 13.74
C GLU A 676 16.51 41.77 13.19
N ALA A 677 17.39 40.88 13.65
CA ALA A 677 17.37 39.47 13.26
C ALA A 677 16.14 38.74 13.82
N ARG A 678 15.75 39.03 15.06
CA ARG A 678 14.52 38.49 15.66
C ARG A 678 13.29 38.98 14.89
N GLU A 679 13.19 40.28 14.64
CA GLU A 679 12.07 40.88 13.91
C GLU A 679 11.97 40.32 12.49
N LEU A 680 13.09 40.13 11.81
CA LEU A 680 13.12 39.54 10.47
C LEU A 680 12.60 38.10 10.50
N ALA A 681 13.03 37.28 11.47
CA ALA A 681 12.54 35.92 11.65
C ALA A 681 11.03 35.87 11.93
N GLU A 682 10.54 36.75 12.80
CA GLU A 682 9.13 36.83 13.17
C GLU A 682 8.25 37.27 12.00
N ARG A 683 8.64 38.33 11.29
CA ARG A 683 7.86 38.90 10.18
C ARG A 683 7.73 37.91 9.04
N GLN A 684 8.82 37.27 8.64
CA GLN A 684 8.78 36.34 7.51
C GLN A 684 7.95 35.08 7.81
N LEU A 685 8.02 34.55 9.05
CA LEU A 685 7.18 33.42 9.46
C LEU A 685 5.70 33.82 9.47
N SER A 686 5.39 35.00 10.02
CA SER A 686 4.02 35.52 10.09
C SER A 686 3.43 35.81 8.71
N ALA A 687 4.21 36.44 7.82
CA ALA A 687 3.83 36.72 6.44
C ALA A 687 3.55 35.43 5.66
N PHE A 688 4.43 34.43 5.78
CA PHE A 688 4.24 33.16 5.10
C PHE A 688 2.98 32.42 5.61
N TRP A 689 2.75 32.44 6.93
CA TRP A 689 1.57 31.80 7.53
C TRP A 689 0.27 32.42 7.05
N LYS A 690 0.23 33.76 7.00
CA LYS A 690 -0.93 34.54 6.56
C LYS A 690 -1.24 34.31 5.07
N ASN A 691 -0.22 34.24 4.22
CA ASN A 691 -0.41 34.36 2.78
C ASN A 691 -0.35 33.00 2.02
N CYS A 692 0.20 31.93 2.60
CA CYS A 692 0.56 30.72 1.84
C CYS A 692 -0.13 29.42 2.29
N PHE A 693 -1.06 29.46 3.25
CA PHE A 693 -1.75 28.26 3.76
C PHE A 693 -3.06 27.98 3.03
N ASP A 694 -3.41 26.71 2.90
CA ASP A 694 -4.71 26.27 2.37
C ASP A 694 -5.76 26.18 3.49
N ASP A 695 -6.91 26.83 3.28
CA ASP A 695 -7.96 26.97 4.30
C ASP A 695 -8.67 25.64 4.62
N ASN A 696 -8.60 24.64 3.73
CA ASN A 696 -9.29 23.35 3.92
C ASN A 696 -8.43 22.34 4.66
N THR A 697 -7.14 22.29 4.31
CA THR A 697 -6.20 21.28 4.80
C THR A 697 -5.36 21.80 5.96
N GLY A 698 -5.23 23.12 6.11
CA GLY A 698 -4.32 23.77 7.06
C GLY A 698 -2.85 23.47 6.76
N LEU A 699 -2.53 23.13 5.50
CA LEU A 699 -1.17 22.87 5.02
C LEU A 699 -0.72 23.98 4.05
N PRO A 700 0.59 24.30 4.00
CA PRO A 700 1.10 25.35 3.12
C PRO A 700 1.23 24.88 1.66
N TYR A 701 1.08 25.82 0.74
CA TYR A 701 1.63 25.73 -0.61
C TYR A 701 3.17 25.89 -0.55
N HIS A 702 3.88 25.60 -1.64
CA HIS A 702 5.35 25.71 -1.66
C HIS A 702 5.78 27.18 -1.66
N ALA A 703 5.05 28.05 -2.36
CA ALA A 703 5.39 29.46 -2.50
C ALA A 703 4.17 30.36 -2.68
N TYR A 704 4.36 31.67 -2.54
CA TYR A 704 3.41 32.68 -3.01
C TYR A 704 4.11 33.82 -3.74
N ASP A 705 3.39 34.49 -4.64
CA ASP A 705 3.85 35.74 -5.27
C ASP A 705 3.52 36.94 -4.35
N PRO A 706 4.52 37.76 -3.96
CA PRO A 706 4.28 38.89 -3.08
C PRO A 706 3.42 40.01 -3.69
N LYS A 707 3.20 40.04 -5.01
CA LYS A 707 2.45 41.13 -5.69
C LYS A 707 0.94 40.92 -5.63
N ASP A 708 0.48 39.70 -5.81
CA ASP A 708 -0.95 39.36 -5.88
C ASP A 708 -1.37 38.24 -4.91
N HIS A 709 -0.42 37.74 -4.10
CA HIS A 709 -0.60 36.65 -3.14
C HIS A 709 -1.12 35.34 -3.76
N VAL A 710 -0.87 35.13 -5.06
CA VAL A 710 -1.18 33.86 -5.71
C VAL A 710 -0.25 32.78 -5.16
N LYS A 711 -0.86 31.64 -4.77
CA LYS A 711 -0.17 30.50 -4.16
C LYS A 711 0.30 29.53 -5.25
N TYR A 712 1.53 29.05 -5.15
CA TYR A 712 2.21 28.20 -6.13
C TYR A 712 2.76 26.91 -5.52
N GLY A 713 2.89 25.88 -6.37
CA GLY A 713 3.38 24.57 -5.99
C GLY A 713 2.32 23.66 -5.36
N ILE A 714 2.74 22.49 -4.89
CA ILE A 714 1.85 21.46 -4.36
C ILE A 714 1.56 21.73 -2.87
N ILE A 715 0.28 21.66 -2.49
CA ILE A 715 -0.17 21.74 -1.10
C ILE A 715 0.42 20.58 -0.29
N GLY A 716 1.02 20.91 0.85
CA GLY A 716 1.57 19.91 1.77
C GLY A 716 2.78 19.17 1.20
N TRP A 717 3.62 19.83 0.41
CA TRP A 717 4.91 19.24 0.03
C TRP A 717 5.78 19.03 1.28
N GLY A 718 6.12 17.78 1.57
CA GLY A 718 6.64 17.34 2.87
C GLY A 718 7.92 18.05 3.31
N ARG A 719 8.84 18.35 2.39
CA ARG A 719 10.06 19.11 2.73
C ARG A 719 9.80 20.59 2.98
N ALA A 720 8.90 21.23 2.24
CA ALA A 720 8.49 22.61 2.52
C ALA A 720 7.85 22.72 3.91
N VAL A 721 6.97 21.77 4.26
CA VAL A 721 6.42 21.69 5.62
C VAL A 721 7.51 21.43 6.66
N GLY A 722 8.46 20.54 6.36
CA GLY A 722 9.63 20.31 7.19
C GLY A 722 10.42 21.58 7.47
N TRP A 723 10.75 22.37 6.44
CA TRP A 723 11.49 23.63 6.61
C TRP A 723 10.76 24.64 7.48
N LEU A 724 9.46 24.85 7.23
CA LEU A 724 8.65 25.78 8.02
C LEU A 724 8.57 25.34 9.49
N LEU A 725 8.38 24.05 9.75
CA LEU A 725 8.39 23.51 11.11
C LEU A 725 9.75 23.68 11.79
N MET A 726 10.87 23.47 11.07
CA MET A 726 12.21 23.68 11.61
C MET A 726 12.39 25.14 12.05
N GLY A 727 12.16 26.08 11.13
CA GLY A 727 12.30 27.52 11.39
C GLY A 727 11.39 28.00 12.54
N ALA A 728 10.12 27.62 12.52
CA ALA A 728 9.17 27.97 13.59
C ALA A 728 9.54 27.34 14.93
N SER A 729 9.99 26.08 14.95
CA SER A 729 10.42 25.43 16.20
C SER A 729 11.65 26.10 16.82
N CYS A 730 12.59 26.59 15.99
CA CYS A 730 13.76 27.32 16.45
C CYS A 730 13.39 28.73 16.96
N TYR A 731 12.50 29.44 16.26
CA TYR A 731 11.98 30.73 16.73
C TYR A 731 11.31 30.60 18.10
N LEU A 732 10.39 29.65 18.22
CA LEU A 732 9.65 29.44 19.47
C LEU A 732 10.57 28.97 20.61
N ALA A 733 11.53 28.09 20.34
CA ALA A 733 12.48 27.65 21.35
C ALA A 733 13.43 28.77 21.82
N ALA A 734 13.89 29.62 20.89
CA ALA A 734 14.82 30.70 21.18
C ALA A 734 14.22 31.77 22.11
N PHE A 735 12.91 32.01 22.02
CA PHE A 735 12.24 33.13 22.70
C PHE A 735 11.17 32.69 23.71
N ALA A 736 11.13 31.40 24.09
CA ALA A 736 10.14 30.87 25.03
C ALA A 736 10.12 31.56 26.41
N GLY A 737 11.28 32.04 26.89
CA GLY A 737 11.43 32.66 28.21
C GLY A 737 11.21 34.19 28.25
N ASP A 738 11.08 34.86 27.11
CA ASP A 738 10.93 36.32 27.07
C ASP A 738 9.55 36.79 27.56
N GLU A 739 8.55 35.90 27.62
CA GLU A 739 7.20 36.21 28.11
C GLU A 739 6.99 35.94 29.61
N GLU A 740 7.70 35.00 30.25
CA GLU A 740 7.63 34.88 31.73
C GLU A 740 8.04 36.19 32.41
N ASN A 741 8.98 36.93 31.79
CA ASN A 741 9.41 38.26 32.21
C ASN A 741 8.47 39.41 31.80
N SER A 742 7.56 39.23 30.83
CA SER A 742 6.55 40.25 30.48
C SER A 742 5.27 40.07 31.30
N GLU A 743 4.83 38.84 31.56
CA GLU A 743 3.69 38.55 32.43
C GLU A 743 3.98 38.94 33.90
N GLN A 744 5.21 38.77 34.39
CA GLN A 744 5.59 39.26 35.73
C GLN A 744 5.63 40.80 35.84
N ARG A 745 5.91 41.52 34.74
CA ARG A 745 5.82 43.00 34.74
C ARG A 745 4.38 43.51 34.72
N ASP A 746 3.48 42.78 34.07
CA ASP A 746 2.06 43.13 34.05
C ASP A 746 1.35 42.74 35.36
N CYS A 747 1.76 41.66 36.03
CA CYS A 747 1.24 41.28 37.36
C CYS A 747 1.61 42.25 38.49
N ASP A 748 2.74 42.96 38.42
CA ASP A 748 3.12 43.97 39.42
C ASP A 748 2.34 45.29 39.29
N SER A 749 1.54 45.47 38.23
CA SER A 749 0.76 46.70 37.99
C SER A 749 -0.77 46.55 38.15
N GLY A 750 -1.28 45.34 38.39
CA GLY A 750 -2.72 45.06 38.50
C GLY A 750 -3.13 44.55 39.88
N GLY A 751 -3.51 45.46 40.77
CA GLY A 751 -3.94 45.13 42.13
C GLY A 751 -5.25 44.32 42.25
N THR A 752 -5.38 43.71 43.43
CA THR A 752 -6.55 43.07 44.08
C THR A 752 -6.75 41.58 43.86
N ALA A 753 -6.21 40.84 44.82
CA ALA A 753 -6.46 39.44 45.10
C ALA A 753 -7.93 39.14 45.46
N ARG A 754 -8.42 37.98 45.01
CA ARG A 754 -9.35 37.16 45.78
C ARG A 754 -9.01 35.68 45.60
N ALA A 755 -8.59 35.08 46.70
CA ALA A 755 -8.37 33.65 46.86
C ALA A 755 -9.69 32.88 46.97
N VAL A 756 -9.78 31.71 46.34
CA VAL A 756 -10.57 30.57 46.84
C VAL A 756 -9.79 29.29 46.57
N THR A 757 -9.57 28.54 47.64
CA THR A 757 -8.90 27.24 47.76
C THR A 757 -9.88 26.08 47.52
N ALA A 758 -9.40 24.94 46.98
CA ALA A 758 -9.66 23.58 47.48
C ALA A 758 -9.12 22.47 46.54
N ASP A 759 -8.03 21.82 47.01
CA ASP A 759 -7.66 20.39 47.13
C ASP A 759 -8.41 19.22 46.39
N PRO A 760 -7.86 17.97 46.36
CA PRO A 760 -7.73 17.18 45.13
C PRO A 760 -8.39 15.77 45.15
N ASP A 761 -8.40 15.15 43.95
CA ASP A 761 -8.39 13.68 43.65
C ASP A 761 -9.71 12.86 43.77
N PRO A 762 -9.82 11.60 43.24
CA PRO A 762 -9.53 11.06 41.89
C PRO A 762 -10.73 10.28 41.26
N LEU A 763 -10.57 9.89 39.98
CA LEU A 763 -11.17 8.73 39.29
C LEU A 763 -12.70 8.65 39.07
N SER A 764 -13.15 8.81 37.82
CA SER A 764 -14.09 7.84 37.22
C SER A 764 -14.02 7.80 35.69
N LYS A 765 -14.09 6.57 35.17
CA LYS A 765 -14.19 6.21 33.75
C LYS A 765 -15.54 6.65 33.20
N THR A 766 -15.58 7.21 32.00
CA THR A 766 -16.49 6.77 30.91
C THR A 766 -16.15 7.50 29.61
N ALA A 767 -16.00 6.71 28.55
CA ALA A 767 -15.85 7.20 27.19
C ALA A 767 -17.15 7.86 26.72
N LYS A 768 -17.08 9.13 26.27
CA LYS A 768 -18.06 9.75 25.40
C LYS A 768 -17.33 10.38 24.22
N ALA A 769 -17.81 10.02 23.02
CA ALA A 769 -17.41 10.62 21.77
C ALA A 769 -17.68 12.13 21.81
N VAL A 770 -16.64 12.93 21.64
CA VAL A 770 -16.76 14.38 21.45
C VAL A 770 -16.74 14.63 19.95
N THR A 771 -17.92 14.92 19.40
CA THR A 771 -18.06 15.69 18.16
C THR A 771 -17.53 17.09 18.44
N VAL A 772 -16.41 17.47 17.83
CA VAL A 772 -15.92 18.84 17.85
C VAL A 772 -16.46 19.52 16.59
N ASP A 773 -17.29 20.53 16.81
CA ASP A 773 -17.72 21.51 15.81
C ASP A 773 -16.49 22.16 15.18
N THR A 774 -16.35 22.03 13.86
CA THR A 774 -15.46 22.86 13.06
C THR A 774 -16.16 24.20 12.82
N ALA A 775 -16.00 25.14 13.75
CA ALA A 775 -16.32 26.54 13.51
C ALA A 775 -15.05 27.26 13.03
N PRO A 776 -15.12 28.16 12.03
CA PRO A 776 -14.00 29.00 11.64
C PRO A 776 -13.65 29.99 12.75
N LEU A 777 -12.37 30.36 12.83
CA LEU A 777 -11.80 31.37 13.74
C LEU A 777 -12.78 32.54 13.96
N SER A 778 -13.36 32.59 15.16
CA SER A 778 -14.15 33.74 15.61
C SER A 778 -13.20 34.90 15.88
N LYS A 779 -13.68 36.12 15.60
CA LYS A 779 -13.01 37.43 15.70
C LYS A 779 -12.55 37.84 17.13
N THR A 780 -11.92 36.95 17.88
CA THR A 780 -11.52 37.16 19.29
C THR A 780 -10.00 37.11 19.52
N GLU A 781 -9.18 36.91 18.49
CA GLU A 781 -7.71 36.84 18.59
C GLU A 781 -6.97 38.14 18.23
N GLU A 782 -7.64 39.29 18.26
CA GLU A 782 -6.99 40.59 17.96
C GLU A 782 -6.17 41.16 19.14
N GLN A 783 -5.92 40.37 20.20
CA GLN A 783 -5.17 40.78 21.40
C GLN A 783 -4.07 39.79 21.86
N ALA A 784 -3.73 38.75 21.07
CA ALA A 784 -2.59 37.89 21.36
C ALA A 784 -1.29 38.46 20.74
N GLY A 785 -0.20 38.55 21.50
CA GLY A 785 1.11 38.98 20.98
C GLY A 785 1.59 38.08 19.83
N THR A 786 2.40 38.62 18.91
CA THR A 786 2.86 37.92 17.68
C THR A 786 3.48 36.54 17.96
N TYR A 787 4.21 36.39 19.07
CA TYR A 787 4.76 35.12 19.52
C TYR A 787 3.68 34.06 19.79
N GLN A 788 2.62 34.42 20.52
CA GLN A 788 1.51 33.50 20.82
C GLN A 788 0.74 33.11 19.56
N SER A 789 0.56 34.04 18.63
CA SER A 789 -0.03 33.75 17.32
C SER A 789 0.82 32.76 16.52
N LEU A 790 2.14 32.93 16.49
CA LEU A 790 3.06 31.96 15.86
C LEU A 790 3.09 30.61 16.58
N LYS A 791 2.96 30.59 17.91
CA LYS A 791 2.87 29.36 18.71
C LYS A 791 1.58 28.59 18.43
N ALA A 792 0.45 29.28 18.32
CA ALA A 792 -0.83 28.69 17.94
C ALA A 792 -0.78 28.13 16.52
N ALA A 793 -0.28 28.92 15.57
CA ALA A 793 0.01 28.52 14.20
C ALA A 793 0.87 27.25 14.15
N PHE A 794 2.03 27.23 14.82
CA PHE A 794 2.90 26.06 14.86
C PHE A 794 2.18 24.81 15.38
N ARG A 795 1.38 24.93 16.44
CA ARG A 795 0.60 23.80 16.99
C ARG A 795 -0.41 23.27 15.98
N GLU A 796 -1.08 24.14 15.26
CA GLU A 796 -2.03 23.77 14.22
C GLU A 796 -1.33 23.01 13.08
N LEU A 797 -0.22 23.55 12.54
CA LEU A 797 0.53 22.87 11.49
C LEU A 797 1.12 21.55 11.98
N ALA A 798 1.63 21.48 13.20
CA ALA A 798 2.12 20.25 13.81
C ALA A 798 1.01 19.20 13.89
N GLN A 799 -0.18 19.58 14.33
CA GLN A 799 -1.34 18.69 14.41
C GLN A 799 -1.80 18.23 13.01
N ASN A 800 -1.95 19.14 12.06
CA ASN A 800 -2.34 18.82 10.68
C ASN A 800 -1.30 17.93 9.98
N THR A 801 -0.02 18.17 10.25
CA THR A 801 1.08 17.33 9.77
C THR A 801 0.99 15.93 10.38
N LEU A 802 0.82 15.80 11.71
CA LEU A 802 0.71 14.51 12.38
C LEU A 802 -0.51 13.68 11.93
N ARG A 803 -1.61 14.33 11.53
CA ARG A 803 -2.77 13.65 10.89
C ARG A 803 -2.41 12.98 9.57
N CYS A 804 -1.38 13.49 8.89
CA CYS A 804 -0.84 12.97 7.65
C CYS A 804 0.25 11.90 7.86
N LEU A 805 0.57 11.54 9.11
CA LEU A 805 1.58 10.52 9.39
C LEU A 805 1.16 9.21 8.71
N ARG A 806 2.02 8.73 7.81
CA ARG A 806 1.75 7.50 7.12
C ARG A 806 1.71 6.39 8.14
N ARG A 807 0.96 5.38 7.77
CA ARG A 807 0.55 4.38 8.73
C ARG A 807 1.81 3.43 8.94
N ASP A 808 2.91 3.54 8.17
CA ASP A 808 4.28 2.98 8.38
C ASP A 808 5.23 3.89 9.20
N HIS A 809 4.70 4.96 9.81
CA HIS A 809 5.40 5.93 10.67
C HIS A 809 6.47 6.77 9.95
N LEU A 810 6.27 7.01 8.65
CA LEU A 810 7.04 8.00 7.87
C LEU A 810 6.08 9.06 7.32
N PHE A 811 6.59 10.16 6.79
CA PHE A 811 5.79 11.11 6.00
C PHE A 811 5.97 10.84 4.51
N SER A 812 4.92 11.07 3.72
CA SER A 812 5.00 11.04 2.25
C SER A 812 5.56 12.34 1.72
N TRP A 813 6.11 12.29 0.51
CA TRP A 813 6.62 13.49 -0.16
C TRP A 813 5.55 14.58 -0.35
N GLN A 814 4.28 14.19 -0.52
CA GLN A 814 3.10 15.05 -0.36
C GLN A 814 2.31 14.51 0.83
N LEU A 815 2.11 15.31 1.87
CA LEU A 815 1.64 14.84 3.18
C LEU A 815 0.27 14.16 3.10
N GLU A 816 -0.69 14.73 2.37
CA GLU A 816 -2.02 14.13 2.23
C GLU A 816 -2.02 12.84 1.40
N ALA A 817 -0.99 12.61 0.58
CA ALA A 817 -0.82 11.41 -0.21
C ALA A 817 -0.27 10.25 0.64
N VAL A 818 -0.98 9.91 1.73
CA VAL A 818 -0.56 8.92 2.74
C VAL A 818 -0.35 7.50 2.18
N GLU A 819 -0.82 7.21 0.96
CA GLU A 819 -0.59 5.95 0.22
C GLU A 819 0.55 6.04 -0.80
N GLY A 820 1.11 7.23 -1.06
CA GLY A 820 2.23 7.47 -1.96
C GLY A 820 3.57 6.94 -1.44
N PRO A 821 4.70 7.23 -2.08
CA PRO A 821 6.00 6.88 -1.52
C PRO A 821 6.34 7.71 -0.28
N CYS A 822 7.07 7.12 0.67
CA CYS A 822 7.63 7.86 1.80
C CYS A 822 8.76 8.79 1.35
N ASP A 823 9.01 9.86 2.09
CA ASP A 823 10.18 10.73 1.94
C ASP A 823 10.92 10.81 3.27
N THR A 824 12.06 10.14 3.36
CA THR A 824 12.86 10.11 4.61
C THR A 824 13.44 11.48 4.96
N SER A 825 13.69 12.34 3.96
CA SER A 825 14.16 13.71 4.22
C SER A 825 13.07 14.56 4.89
N ALA A 826 11.86 14.60 4.32
CA ALA A 826 10.71 15.24 4.94
C ALA A 826 10.42 14.65 6.34
N THR A 827 10.53 13.32 6.47
CA THR A 827 10.29 12.65 7.75
C THR A 827 11.28 13.08 8.82
N GLY A 828 12.59 13.07 8.51
CA GLY A 828 13.63 13.52 9.44
C GLY A 828 13.43 14.97 9.87
N MET A 829 13.17 15.87 8.92
CA MET A 829 12.95 17.30 9.20
C MET A 829 11.73 17.54 10.09
N ILE A 830 10.58 16.93 9.76
CA ILE A 830 9.35 17.08 10.55
C ILE A 830 9.55 16.50 11.95
N ALA A 831 10.09 15.29 12.05
CA ALA A 831 10.28 14.61 13.33
C ALA A 831 11.28 15.33 14.24
N TRP A 832 12.38 15.84 13.67
CA TRP A 832 13.33 16.70 14.38
C TRP A 832 12.65 17.96 14.91
N SER A 833 11.85 18.65 14.07
CA SER A 833 11.17 19.89 14.47
C SER A 833 10.18 19.69 15.62
N LEU A 834 9.39 18.63 15.55
CA LEU A 834 8.40 18.30 16.58
C LEU A 834 9.07 17.88 17.89
N LEU A 835 10.18 17.14 17.82
CA LEU A 835 10.97 16.75 18.98
C LEU A 835 11.68 17.96 19.61
N HIS A 836 12.26 18.83 18.77
CA HIS A 836 12.91 20.07 19.19
C HIS A 836 11.93 20.98 19.93
N ALA A 837 10.74 21.20 19.36
CA ALA A 837 9.68 21.99 20.00
C ALA A 837 9.21 21.37 21.32
N ARG A 838 9.04 20.03 21.37
CA ARG A 838 8.67 19.32 22.59
C ARG A 838 9.70 19.52 23.71
N ARG A 839 11.00 19.50 23.39
CA ARG A 839 12.08 19.75 24.35
C ARG A 839 12.11 21.17 24.87
N ALA A 840 11.72 22.12 24.03
CA ALA A 840 11.54 23.52 24.44
C ALA A 840 10.23 23.78 25.22
N GLY A 841 9.49 22.74 25.63
CA GLY A 841 8.25 22.89 26.39
C GLY A 841 7.05 23.36 25.55
N ILE A 842 7.16 23.37 24.22
CA ILE A 842 6.07 23.79 23.34
C ILE A 842 5.14 22.60 23.16
N ALA A 843 4.00 22.62 23.86
CA ALA A 843 3.03 21.53 23.81
C ALA A 843 2.62 21.20 22.35
N SER A 844 2.75 19.93 21.98
CA SER A 844 2.33 19.37 20.69
C SER A 844 1.78 17.96 20.91
N ASP A 845 0.98 17.46 19.97
CA ASP A 845 0.45 16.08 19.98
C ASP A 845 1.53 15.01 19.70
N PHE A 846 2.80 15.42 19.58
CA PHE A 846 3.93 14.54 19.32
C PHE A 846 4.37 13.82 20.60
N THR A 847 4.05 12.53 20.70
CA THR A 847 4.35 11.70 21.87
C THR A 847 5.69 10.97 21.76
N GLU A 848 6.23 10.54 22.91
CA GLU A 848 7.43 9.69 22.97
C GLU A 848 7.25 8.39 22.15
N ASP A 849 6.07 7.77 22.26
CA ASP A 849 5.72 6.58 21.47
C ASP A 849 5.78 6.87 19.96
N THR A 850 5.29 8.04 19.54
CA THR A 850 5.33 8.45 18.12
C THR A 850 6.77 8.67 17.66
N ALA A 851 7.62 9.25 18.52
CA ALA A 851 9.03 9.44 18.23
C ALA A 851 9.74 8.08 18.03
N VAL A 852 9.59 7.14 18.96
CA VAL A 852 10.20 5.80 18.85
C VAL A 852 9.67 5.02 17.63
N GLU A 853 8.38 5.19 17.28
CA GLU A 853 7.80 4.59 16.08
C GLU A 853 8.43 5.14 14.79
N ILE A 854 8.67 6.45 14.71
CA ILE A 854 9.36 7.11 13.58
C ILE A 854 10.83 6.70 13.53
N GLU A 855 11.54 6.68 14.67
CA GLU A 855 12.93 6.20 14.78
C GLU A 855 13.06 4.80 14.17
N THR A 856 12.21 3.87 14.61
CA THR A 856 12.20 2.50 14.13
C THR A 856 11.92 2.42 12.62
N ALA A 857 11.06 3.29 12.10
CA ALA A 857 10.73 3.33 10.68
C ALA A 857 11.85 3.92 9.83
N LEU A 858 12.54 4.96 10.31
CA LEU A 858 13.70 5.57 9.66
C LEU A 858 14.90 4.62 9.64
N LEU A 859 15.21 3.96 10.75
CA LEU A 859 16.28 2.95 10.80
C LEU A 859 16.02 1.77 9.85
N ALA A 860 14.75 1.47 9.54
CA ALA A 860 14.41 0.46 8.53
C ALA A 860 14.70 0.89 7.09
N GLN A 861 14.93 2.19 6.84
CA GLN A 861 15.36 2.74 5.56
C GLN A 861 16.88 2.85 5.43
N VAL A 862 17.63 2.41 6.44
CA VAL A 862 19.10 2.48 6.46
C VAL A 862 19.70 1.17 5.97
N ASN A 863 20.63 1.26 5.03
CA ASN A 863 21.43 0.12 4.58
C ASN A 863 22.89 0.54 4.37
N ASP A 864 23.82 -0.11 5.05
CA ASP A 864 25.26 0.23 5.06
C ASP A 864 25.51 1.73 5.36
N GLY A 865 24.90 2.25 6.43
CA GLY A 865 24.97 3.67 6.82
C GLY A 865 24.17 4.65 5.93
N LYS A 866 23.71 4.24 4.75
CA LYS A 866 22.96 5.10 3.82
C LYS A 866 21.49 5.14 4.14
N VAL A 867 20.94 6.34 4.30
CA VAL A 867 19.50 6.59 4.42
C VAL A 867 18.86 6.61 3.04
N PHE A 868 18.00 5.63 2.74
CA PHE A 868 17.25 5.55 1.49
C PHE A 868 15.84 6.14 1.61
N GLY A 869 15.13 6.23 0.49
CA GLY A 869 13.74 6.69 0.47
C GLY A 869 13.59 8.21 0.52
N SER A 870 14.66 8.98 0.30
CA SER A 870 14.58 10.44 0.19
C SER A 870 14.21 10.84 -1.23
N LEU A 871 13.25 11.77 -1.39
CA LEU A 871 12.88 12.29 -2.70
C LEU A 871 14.04 13.14 -3.27
N SER A 872 14.29 13.06 -4.58
CA SER A 872 15.28 13.88 -5.29
C SER A 872 15.02 15.38 -5.15
N GLU A 873 15.99 16.21 -5.53
CA GLU A 873 15.84 17.67 -5.54
C GLU A 873 14.65 18.12 -6.41
N CYS A 874 14.01 19.22 -5.98
CA CYS A 874 12.94 19.87 -6.75
C CYS A 874 13.56 20.64 -7.90
N ILE A 875 13.09 20.44 -9.14
CA ILE A 875 13.66 21.10 -10.32
C ILE A 875 13.04 22.49 -10.52
N ASP A 876 11.75 22.63 -10.20
CA ASP A 876 10.98 23.88 -10.34
C ASP A 876 9.67 23.79 -9.54
N LEU A 877 8.94 24.91 -9.36
CA LEU A 877 7.61 24.96 -8.74
C LEU A 877 6.64 24.05 -9.52
N ALA A 878 6.27 22.91 -8.92
CA ALA A 878 5.48 21.81 -9.51
C ALA A 878 6.25 20.75 -10.33
N GLN A 879 7.58 20.80 -10.39
CA GLN A 879 8.41 19.73 -10.94
C GLN A 879 9.11 18.96 -9.83
N HIS A 880 8.45 17.89 -9.38
CA HIS A 880 8.96 16.97 -8.36
C HIS A 880 9.24 15.60 -8.98
N PRO A 881 10.44 15.37 -9.54
CA PRO A 881 10.80 14.06 -10.07
C PRO A 881 10.68 13.04 -8.94
N GLN A 882 9.85 12.01 -9.15
CA GLN A 882 9.57 10.99 -8.14
C GLN A 882 10.71 9.95 -8.09
N HIS A 883 11.95 10.44 -7.95
CA HIS A 883 13.17 9.64 -7.86
C HIS A 883 13.60 9.57 -6.40
N TYR A 884 13.42 8.39 -5.80
CA TYR A 884 13.78 8.16 -4.41
C TYR A 884 15.13 7.47 -4.31
N GLY A 885 15.98 7.97 -3.43
CA GLY A 885 17.34 7.47 -3.29
C GLY A 885 17.95 7.84 -1.94
N ASN A 886 19.27 7.76 -1.91
CA ASN A 886 20.11 8.26 -0.83
C ASN A 886 20.68 9.60 -1.30
N TYR A 887 20.39 10.65 -0.55
CA TYR A 887 20.78 12.02 -0.85
C TYR A 887 21.24 12.73 0.44
N PRO A 888 22.17 13.71 0.35
CA PRO A 888 22.70 14.44 1.51
C PRO A 888 21.64 15.01 2.45
N TRP A 889 20.55 15.56 1.91
CA TRP A 889 19.47 16.12 2.71
C TRP A 889 18.65 15.07 3.46
N GLY A 890 18.56 13.86 2.92
CA GLY A 890 18.00 12.70 3.62
C GLY A 890 18.89 12.20 4.74
N GLN A 891 20.18 12.06 4.41
CA GLN A 891 21.22 11.60 5.32
C GLN A 891 21.33 12.51 6.54
N GLY A 892 21.46 13.82 6.33
CA GLY A 892 21.60 14.83 7.38
C GLY A 892 20.36 14.99 8.25
N ALA A 893 19.16 15.10 7.65
CA ALA A 893 17.92 15.31 8.40
C ALA A 893 17.56 14.10 9.28
N VAL A 894 17.79 12.87 8.80
CA VAL A 894 17.55 11.65 9.59
C VAL A 894 18.56 11.53 10.72
N LEU A 895 19.84 11.82 10.45
CA LEU A 895 20.87 11.82 11.50
C LEU A 895 20.53 12.86 12.59
N ALA A 896 20.15 14.07 12.21
CA ALA A 896 19.75 15.13 13.15
C ALA A 896 18.63 14.67 14.07
N TYR A 897 17.55 14.11 13.51
CA TYR A 897 16.42 13.62 14.29
C TYR A 897 16.81 12.49 15.26
N LEU A 898 17.49 11.46 14.76
CA LEU A 898 17.83 10.29 15.55
C LEU A 898 18.81 10.66 16.68
N ALA A 899 19.77 11.55 16.40
CA ALA A 899 20.72 12.05 17.38
C ALA A 899 20.02 12.88 18.45
N LEU A 900 19.12 13.78 18.04
CA LEU A 900 18.29 14.52 18.97
C LEU A 900 17.54 13.57 19.89
N LEU A 901 16.87 12.54 19.35
CA LEU A 901 16.13 11.55 20.15
C LEU A 901 17.00 10.76 21.13
N ALA A 902 18.24 10.44 20.76
CA ALA A 902 19.16 9.66 21.60
C ALA A 902 19.67 10.41 22.84
N MET A 903 19.72 11.75 22.79
CA MET A 903 20.07 12.57 23.95
C MET A 903 18.97 12.46 25.02
N LYS A 904 19.19 11.73 26.11
CA LYS A 904 18.23 11.60 27.22
C LYS A 904 18.45 12.62 28.31
#